data_AF-A0A532T3B5-F1
#
_entry.id   AF-A0A532T3B5-F1
#
_cell.length_a   1.000
_cell.length_b   1.000
_cell.length_c   1.000
_cell.angle_alpha   90.00
_cell.angle_beta   90.00
_cell.angle_gamma   90.00
#
_symmetry.space_group_name_H-M   'P 1'
#
loop_
_entity.id
_entity.type
_entity.pdbx_description
1 polymer ?
#
loop_
_entity_poly.entity_id
_entity_poly.type
_entity_poly.pdbx_seq_one_letter_code
_entity_poly.pdbx_strand_id
1 'polypeptide(L)'
;MGLGFGKKDKNKVLDKAPSPPKPVSKKKVKSRKVTKINRLKKELEQKKLEVEKYASVKSTQLNEQEMEIMAGHKQLSRDQHKWKKDKAYLERKIFLLNRKKDYLEKEFTKKDRLLDNQLTEKGKKLKLVEQEFRKRQKITNDDKKILLEKEKEILAGLKEFEKLKEAANEINLRERKVSDREILINSREDLMKNRERKIEESLNKSLKKKLQLGKEVTILSNEKKSIESNLLGMKKELQNIRNEFVRKSKEGALEKLRLVKKEDEINRKLELMKKREDVLKKISERERLVSVQESLMKNKQKDLEKQASNIIKDRVKWEKEVKKLKDSKKPIEEEIKKKKLELDVLGKEHFSKNKELEMAKKEISSLQNQNMSKTKGLEDQQKDLSQREKDVNAKLKEVEDNRALLLNEEDQVTARLKELKKKKDVLRANASIIFKIKDEIDFKLAEKENKVDGLKEEWDTIEGLLEDSKKVFIDSKKELDNSLKNADKYNKTLEKIEKSKDSISKKEKYVKSHVSNLDKREKIVSEREAKIRRSKELVDKAEDLNRRIAILTDVYNSLNRKIEDKNRFLRELDDEENLLSEQKRQDLEELKAIEEKSVMKELDMIRTEDKIKGVESRERKLWDKEGIIEEKLAKIEEKEFVEQLKDAVPKTPKKAEDKTKYEDIHSSIEEARKLINSNQIAEATSLIKQIQSMQRKIRAGDKEKKGINYDLIELETDLKIASL
;
A
#
# COMPACT_ATOMS: atom_id res chain seq x y z
N MET A 1 24.66 -33.31 -5.81
CA MET A 1 25.97 -33.72 -5.25
C MET A 1 25.67 -34.62 -4.07
N GLY A 2 25.91 -35.93 -4.22
CA GLY A 2 25.66 -36.93 -3.19
C GLY A 2 26.95 -37.30 -2.45
N LEU A 3 26.81 -37.78 -1.22
CA LEU A 3 27.78 -38.65 -0.55
C LEU A 3 27.01 -39.64 0.32
N GLY A 4 26.91 -40.88 -0.17
CA GLY A 4 26.47 -42.03 0.61
C GLY A 4 27.68 -42.74 1.22
N PHE A 5 27.53 -43.21 2.46
CA PHE A 5 28.43 -44.20 3.06
C PHE A 5 27.61 -45.42 3.47
N GLY A 6 27.82 -46.52 2.75
CA GLY A 6 27.38 -47.85 3.16
C GLY A 6 28.45 -48.52 4.02
N LYS A 7 28.02 -49.34 4.98
CA LYS A 7 28.80 -50.48 5.49
C LYS A 7 27.84 -51.65 5.75
N LYS A 8 27.86 -52.61 4.82
CA LYS A 8 27.64 -54.02 5.12
C LYS A 8 29.03 -54.57 5.46
N ASP A 9 29.12 -55.39 6.50
CA ASP A 9 29.89 -56.64 6.46
C ASP A 9 29.43 -57.56 7.61
N LYS A 10 29.04 -58.77 7.22
CA LYS A 10 28.68 -59.88 8.09
C LYS A 10 29.78 -60.94 7.98
N ASN A 11 30.10 -61.53 9.13
CA ASN A 11 30.46 -62.94 9.37
C ASN A 11 31.87 -63.50 9.06
N LYS A 12 32.41 -64.08 10.14
CA LYS A 12 33.04 -65.42 10.30
C LYS A 12 34.29 -65.79 9.48
N VAL A 13 35.36 -66.08 10.23
CA VAL A 13 36.32 -67.16 9.91
C VAL A 13 36.63 -67.95 11.19
N LEU A 14 36.67 -69.29 11.05
CA LEU A 14 37.04 -70.36 11.98
C LEU A 14 38.52 -70.21 12.47
N ASP A 15 39.11 -70.92 13.43
CA ASP A 15 39.04 -72.36 13.74
C ASP A 15 39.93 -72.69 14.97
N LYS A 16 39.64 -73.83 15.60
CA LYS A 16 40.53 -74.74 16.39
C LYS A 16 41.08 -74.35 17.78
N ALA A 17 40.66 -75.18 18.75
CA ALA A 17 41.31 -75.41 20.04
C ALA A 17 42.61 -76.21 19.91
N PRO A 18 43.44 -76.22 20.98
CA PRO A 18 43.85 -77.50 21.56
C PRO A 18 43.67 -77.55 23.09
N SER A 19 43.41 -78.76 23.56
CA SER A 19 43.14 -79.17 24.95
C SER A 19 44.41 -79.17 25.86
N PRO A 20 44.27 -79.42 27.18
CA PRO A 20 45.05 -78.80 28.27
C PRO A 20 46.30 -79.58 28.73
N PRO A 21 47.16 -78.98 29.59
CA PRO A 21 48.02 -79.72 30.49
C PRO A 21 47.55 -79.71 31.96
N LYS A 22 47.99 -80.78 32.62
CA LYS A 22 47.62 -81.40 33.90
C LYS A 22 47.73 -80.55 35.19
N PRO A 23 47.11 -81.03 36.29
CA PRO A 23 46.92 -80.27 37.52
C PRO A 23 48.18 -80.28 38.40
N VAL A 24 48.46 -79.15 39.06
CA VAL A 24 49.44 -79.09 40.15
C VAL A 24 48.81 -78.43 41.37
N SER A 25 49.02 -79.12 42.48
CA SER A 25 48.38 -79.00 43.78
C SER A 25 48.78 -77.76 44.59
N LYS A 26 47.89 -77.42 45.55
CA LYS A 26 48.14 -76.75 46.84
C LYS A 26 48.69 -75.30 46.81
N LYS A 27 47.84 -74.35 47.23
CA LYS A 27 48.00 -73.62 48.52
C LYS A 27 46.95 -72.50 48.69
N LYS A 28 46.42 -72.45 49.92
CA LYS A 28 45.40 -71.56 50.47
C LYS A 28 45.81 -70.06 50.45
N VAL A 29 45.47 -69.28 49.42
CA VAL A 29 45.42 -67.78 49.52
C VAL A 29 44.41 -67.14 48.53
N LYS A 30 43.34 -67.84 48.12
CA LYS A 30 42.47 -67.37 47.00
C LYS A 30 41.02 -67.02 47.34
N SER A 31 40.57 -67.03 48.59
CA SER A 31 39.16 -66.70 48.91
C SER A 31 38.88 -65.18 48.98
N ARG A 32 39.76 -64.38 49.61
CA ARG A 32 39.58 -62.91 49.75
C ARG A 32 39.81 -62.14 48.43
N LYS A 33 40.75 -62.57 47.58
CA LYS A 33 40.99 -61.94 46.27
C LYS A 33 39.82 -62.18 45.31
N VAL A 34 39.23 -63.38 45.30
CA VAL A 34 38.10 -63.71 44.43
C VAL A 34 36.82 -62.96 44.82
N THR A 35 36.54 -62.79 46.12
CA THR A 35 35.41 -61.96 46.58
C THR A 35 35.60 -60.48 46.26
N LYS A 36 36.82 -59.93 46.38
CA LYS A 36 37.13 -58.55 45.99
C LYS A 36 36.98 -58.33 44.48
N ILE A 37 37.45 -59.28 43.66
CA ILE A 37 37.29 -59.25 42.20
C ILE A 37 35.81 -59.30 41.81
N ASN A 38 35.00 -60.15 42.45
CA ASN A 38 33.57 -60.24 42.16
C ASN A 38 32.80 -58.98 42.58
N ARG A 39 33.18 -58.33 43.69
CA ARG A 39 32.63 -57.00 44.06
C ARG A 39 32.99 -55.92 43.05
N LEU A 40 34.26 -55.84 42.64
CA LEU A 40 34.70 -54.89 41.63
C LEU A 40 34.01 -55.11 40.27
N LYS A 41 33.77 -56.37 39.88
CA LYS A 41 32.98 -56.68 38.67
C LYS A 41 31.55 -56.17 38.78
N LYS A 42 30.86 -56.38 39.91
CA LYS A 42 29.50 -55.86 40.12
C LYS A 42 29.45 -54.33 40.13
N GLU A 43 30.42 -53.66 40.75
CA GLU A 43 30.52 -52.19 40.73
C GLU A 43 30.78 -51.66 39.32
N LEU A 44 31.63 -52.33 38.54
CA LEU A 44 31.93 -51.95 37.16
C LEU A 44 30.71 -52.16 36.25
N GLU A 45 29.93 -53.22 36.48
CA GLU A 45 28.68 -53.49 35.77
C GLU A 45 27.58 -52.50 36.12
N GLN A 46 27.46 -52.09 37.40
CA GLN A 46 26.58 -51.00 37.82
C GLN A 46 26.99 -49.67 37.18
N LYS A 47 28.28 -49.33 37.18
CA LYS A 47 28.78 -48.12 36.51
C LYS A 47 28.53 -48.16 35.00
N LYS A 48 28.65 -49.32 34.36
CA LYS A 48 28.34 -49.49 32.94
C LYS A 48 26.85 -49.23 32.67
N LEU A 49 25.96 -49.76 33.50
CA LEU A 49 24.51 -49.51 33.40
C LEU A 49 24.17 -48.04 33.67
N GLU A 50 24.85 -47.36 34.60
CA GLU A 50 24.66 -45.93 34.85
C GLU A 50 25.12 -45.08 33.66
N VAL A 51 26.28 -45.40 33.07
CA VAL A 51 26.78 -44.72 31.86
C VAL A 51 25.85 -44.95 30.68
N GLU A 52 25.32 -46.17 30.51
CA GLU A 52 24.38 -46.50 29.46
C GLU A 52 23.04 -45.77 29.63
N LYS A 53 22.52 -45.69 30.87
CA LYS A 53 21.37 -44.85 31.20
C LYS A 53 21.63 -43.38 30.92
N TYR A 54 22.76 -42.84 31.35
CA TYR A 54 23.13 -41.44 31.09
C TYR A 54 23.24 -41.15 29.59
N ALA A 55 23.87 -42.05 28.82
CA ALA A 55 23.96 -41.93 27.37
C ALA A 55 22.58 -41.96 26.69
N SER A 56 21.66 -42.82 27.15
CA SER A 56 20.29 -42.88 26.63
C SER A 56 19.50 -41.60 26.91
N VAL A 57 19.64 -41.02 28.11
CA VAL A 57 19.01 -39.75 28.49
C VAL A 57 19.62 -38.59 27.69
N LYS A 58 20.93 -38.59 27.49
CA LYS A 58 21.60 -37.55 26.69
C LYS A 58 21.19 -37.62 25.22
N SER A 59 21.05 -38.83 24.66
CA SER A 59 20.61 -39.04 23.27
C SER A 59 19.16 -38.60 23.05
N THR A 60 18.27 -38.86 24.02
CA THR A 60 16.87 -38.39 23.94
C THR A 60 16.78 -36.87 24.01
N GLN A 61 17.53 -36.23 24.91
CA GLN A 61 17.61 -34.77 24.99
C GLN A 61 18.15 -34.13 23.70
N LEU A 62 19.19 -34.71 23.09
CA LEU A 62 19.73 -34.22 21.83
C LEU A 62 18.72 -34.35 20.69
N ASN A 63 17.99 -35.47 20.61
CA ASN A 63 16.94 -35.65 19.61
C ASN A 63 15.77 -34.65 19.80
N GLU A 64 15.40 -34.34 21.04
CA GLU A 64 14.40 -33.31 21.34
C GLU A 64 14.87 -31.92 20.90
N GLN A 65 16.13 -31.57 21.18
CA GLN A 65 16.72 -30.31 20.71
C GLN A 65 16.80 -30.23 19.18
N GLU A 66 17.19 -31.31 18.51
CA GLU A 66 17.21 -31.36 17.04
C GLU A 66 15.80 -31.19 16.45
N MET A 67 14.79 -31.82 17.04
CA MET A 67 13.39 -31.67 16.63
C MET A 67 12.90 -30.22 16.81
N GLU A 68 13.26 -29.57 17.92
CA GLU A 68 12.92 -28.16 18.18
C GLU A 68 13.60 -27.21 17.18
N ILE A 69 14.88 -27.42 16.89
CA ILE A 69 15.63 -26.66 15.88
C ILE A 69 15.01 -26.85 14.49
N MET A 70 14.62 -28.07 14.13
CA MET A 70 13.98 -28.37 12.85
C MET A 70 12.58 -27.75 12.74
N ALA A 71 11.82 -27.70 13.83
CA ALA A 71 10.54 -26.99 13.89
C ALA A 71 10.73 -25.47 13.71
N GLY A 72 11.75 -24.88 14.36
CA GLY A 72 12.13 -23.48 14.19
C GLY A 72 12.50 -23.13 12.74
N HIS A 73 13.32 -23.94 12.08
CA HIS A 73 13.66 -23.75 10.66
C HIS A 73 12.45 -23.85 9.73
N LYS A 74 11.53 -24.81 9.99
CA LYS A 74 10.28 -24.92 9.21
C LYS A 74 9.40 -23.67 9.37
N GLN A 75 9.33 -23.11 10.58
CA GLN A 75 8.56 -21.90 10.84
C GLN A 75 9.19 -20.68 10.15
N LEU A 76 10.50 -20.48 10.26
CA LEU A 76 11.23 -19.43 9.56
C LEU A 76 11.06 -19.50 8.04
N SER A 77 11.08 -20.71 7.46
CA SER A 77 10.85 -20.91 6.03
C SER A 77 9.43 -20.52 5.60
N ARG A 78 8.41 -20.86 6.40
CA ARG A 78 7.02 -20.44 6.17
C ARG A 78 6.87 -18.92 6.25
N ASP A 79 7.47 -18.31 7.26
CA ASP A 79 7.42 -16.86 7.47
C ASP A 79 8.16 -16.10 6.37
N GLN A 80 9.30 -16.61 5.91
CA GLN A 80 10.03 -16.05 4.76
C GLN A 80 9.21 -16.13 3.46
N HIS A 81 8.50 -17.24 3.24
CA HIS A 81 7.63 -17.39 2.08
C HIS A 81 6.41 -16.46 2.16
N LYS A 82 5.82 -16.28 3.35
CA LYS A 82 4.75 -15.30 3.59
C LYS A 82 5.25 -13.88 3.31
N TRP A 83 6.41 -13.51 3.83
CA TRP A 83 7.03 -12.20 3.61
C TRP A 83 7.32 -11.93 2.13
N LYS A 84 7.80 -12.93 1.37
CA LYS A 84 7.97 -12.81 -0.08
C LYS A 84 6.66 -12.56 -0.83
N LYS A 85 5.57 -13.22 -0.43
CA LYS A 85 4.23 -12.97 -1.02
C LYS A 85 3.72 -11.56 -0.71
N ASP A 86 3.86 -11.13 0.54
CA ASP A 86 3.43 -9.79 0.95
C ASP A 86 4.27 -8.69 0.27
N LYS A 87 5.59 -8.91 0.14
CA LYS A 87 6.48 -8.04 -0.61
C LYS A 87 6.06 -7.92 -2.09
N ALA A 88 5.81 -9.04 -2.77
CA ALA A 88 5.37 -9.03 -4.17
C ALA A 88 4.01 -8.33 -4.36
N TYR A 89 3.09 -8.50 -3.40
CA TYR A 89 1.81 -7.79 -3.40
C TYR A 89 1.99 -6.28 -3.26
N LEU A 90 2.85 -5.84 -2.33
CA LEU A 90 3.15 -4.42 -2.13
C LEU A 90 3.87 -3.80 -3.33
N GLU A 91 4.85 -4.49 -3.92
CA GLU A 91 5.53 -4.06 -5.14
C GLU A 91 4.53 -3.87 -6.31
N ARG A 92 3.59 -4.81 -6.49
CA ARG A 92 2.52 -4.67 -7.49
C ARG A 92 1.59 -3.50 -7.21
N LYS A 93 1.27 -3.24 -5.95
CA LYS A 93 0.44 -2.10 -5.53
C LYS A 93 1.15 -0.76 -5.79
N ILE A 94 2.44 -0.66 -5.46
CA ILE A 94 3.28 0.51 -5.74
C ILE A 94 3.35 0.76 -7.24
N PHE A 95 3.57 -0.28 -8.05
CA PHE A 95 3.57 -0.17 -9.50
C PHE A 95 2.26 0.40 -10.06
N LEU A 96 1.11 -0.08 -9.58
CA LEU A 96 -0.20 0.43 -10.01
C LEU A 96 -0.41 1.89 -9.58
N LEU A 97 0.04 2.26 -8.38
CA LEU A 97 -0.04 3.65 -7.90
C LEU A 97 0.82 4.59 -8.73
N ASN A 98 2.06 4.19 -9.07
CA ASN A 98 2.93 4.97 -9.94
C ASN A 98 2.33 5.14 -11.34
N ARG A 99 1.77 4.06 -11.92
CA ARG A 99 1.08 4.16 -13.22
C ARG A 99 -0.14 5.09 -13.19
N LYS A 100 -0.87 5.13 -12.07
CA LYS A 100 -1.99 6.06 -11.88
C LYS A 100 -1.50 7.50 -11.74
N LYS A 101 -0.38 7.72 -11.05
CA LYS A 101 0.28 9.03 -10.94
C LYS A 101 0.69 9.53 -12.32
N ASP A 102 1.37 8.72 -13.12
CA ASP A 102 1.80 9.10 -14.49
C ASP A 102 0.62 9.45 -15.39
N TYR A 103 -0.51 8.75 -15.24
CA TYR A 103 -1.73 9.06 -15.98
C TYR A 103 -2.32 10.40 -15.57
N LEU A 104 -2.39 10.68 -14.27
CA LEU A 104 -2.89 11.95 -13.75
C LEU A 104 -1.99 13.12 -14.15
N GLU A 105 -0.66 12.97 -14.09
CA GLU A 105 0.28 14.00 -14.56
C GLU A 105 0.11 14.31 -16.06
N LYS A 106 -0.15 13.29 -16.89
CA LYS A 106 -0.46 13.48 -18.32
C LYS A 106 -1.79 14.20 -18.53
N GLU A 107 -2.81 13.92 -17.74
CA GLU A 107 -4.10 14.63 -17.80
C GLU A 107 -3.98 16.08 -17.34
N PHE A 108 -3.23 16.35 -16.25
CA PHE A 108 -2.95 17.70 -15.78
C PHE A 108 -2.21 18.53 -16.83
N THR A 109 -1.11 18.01 -17.38
CA THR A 109 -0.35 18.70 -18.43
C THR A 109 -1.17 18.95 -19.70
N LYS A 110 -2.10 18.07 -20.05
CA LYS A 110 -3.02 18.26 -21.16
C LYS A 110 -4.03 19.39 -20.88
N LYS A 111 -4.55 19.47 -19.65
CA LYS A 111 -5.45 20.56 -19.23
C LYS A 111 -4.72 21.91 -19.17
N ASP A 112 -3.49 21.94 -18.66
CA ASP A 112 -2.67 23.16 -18.62
C ASP A 112 -2.39 23.68 -20.04
N ARG A 113 -2.02 22.80 -20.98
CA ARG A 113 -1.87 23.19 -22.39
C ARG A 113 -3.17 23.71 -23.02
N LEU A 114 -4.31 23.13 -22.65
CA LEU A 114 -5.63 23.60 -23.10
C LEU A 114 -5.93 25.00 -22.57
N LEU A 115 -5.61 25.25 -21.30
CA LEU A 115 -5.75 26.56 -20.65
C LEU A 115 -4.85 27.60 -21.32
N ASP A 116 -3.58 27.25 -21.57
CA ASP A 116 -2.61 28.13 -22.25
C ASP A 116 -3.04 28.46 -23.68
N ASN A 117 -3.57 27.48 -24.42
CA ASN A 117 -4.13 27.69 -25.75
C ASN A 117 -5.36 28.63 -25.71
N GLN A 118 -6.24 28.47 -24.73
CA GLN A 118 -7.38 29.37 -24.55
C GLN A 118 -6.95 30.79 -24.16
N LEU A 119 -5.93 30.93 -23.31
CA LEU A 119 -5.35 32.21 -22.94
C LEU A 119 -4.68 32.90 -24.13
N THR A 120 -3.93 32.17 -24.95
CA THR A 120 -3.33 32.72 -26.17
C THR A 120 -4.37 33.10 -27.21
N GLU A 121 -5.44 32.32 -27.40
CA GLU A 121 -6.55 32.71 -28.28
C GLU A 121 -7.28 33.96 -27.77
N LYS A 122 -7.59 34.03 -26.47
CA LYS A 122 -8.18 35.24 -25.87
C LYS A 122 -7.26 36.43 -26.00
N GLY A 123 -5.95 36.26 -25.81
CA GLY A 123 -4.95 37.31 -26.02
C GLY A 123 -4.88 37.79 -27.47
N LYS A 124 -4.99 36.88 -28.45
CA LYS A 124 -5.07 37.24 -29.89
C LYS A 124 -6.36 38.02 -30.20
N LYS A 125 -7.50 37.58 -29.67
CA LYS A 125 -8.78 38.29 -29.80
C LYS A 125 -8.71 39.69 -29.18
N LEU A 126 -8.09 39.82 -28.01
CA LEU A 126 -7.90 41.10 -27.35
C LEU A 126 -7.04 42.05 -28.20
N LYS A 127 -5.93 41.56 -28.77
CA LYS A 127 -5.09 42.35 -29.69
C LYS A 127 -5.83 42.77 -30.96
N LEU A 128 -6.69 41.91 -31.50
CA LEU A 128 -7.56 42.24 -32.64
C LEU A 128 -8.56 43.33 -32.28
N VAL A 129 -9.23 43.20 -31.13
CA VAL A 129 -10.13 44.24 -30.60
C VAL A 129 -9.37 45.53 -30.35
N GLU A 130 -8.16 45.49 -29.80
CA GLU A 130 -7.33 46.67 -29.57
C GLU A 130 -6.87 47.32 -30.89
N GLN A 131 -6.55 46.53 -31.92
CA GLN A 131 -6.23 47.04 -33.26
C GLN A 131 -7.45 47.65 -33.95
N GLU A 132 -8.62 47.02 -33.86
CA GLU A 132 -9.88 47.60 -34.35
C GLU A 132 -10.23 48.89 -33.59
N PHE A 133 -9.97 48.91 -32.28
CA PHE A 133 -10.17 50.06 -31.43
C PHE A 133 -9.25 51.23 -31.83
N ARG A 134 -7.98 50.97 -32.11
CA ARG A 134 -7.04 51.96 -32.66
C ARG A 134 -7.44 52.43 -34.07
N LYS A 135 -7.97 51.55 -34.92
CA LYS A 135 -8.51 51.92 -36.25
C LYS A 135 -9.79 52.77 -36.17
N ARG A 136 -10.57 52.61 -35.11
CA ARG A 136 -11.79 53.38 -34.85
C ARG A 136 -11.53 54.76 -34.22
N GLN A 137 -10.27 55.18 -33.96
CA GLN A 137 -9.91 56.52 -33.49
C GLN A 137 -10.14 57.65 -34.53
N LYS A 138 -11.36 57.76 -35.04
CA LYS A 138 -12.04 59.03 -35.30
C LYS A 138 -13.31 59.01 -34.43
N ILE A 139 -13.12 59.22 -33.13
CA ILE A 139 -14.18 59.03 -32.13
C ILE A 139 -14.81 60.36 -31.76
N THR A 140 -16.14 60.43 -31.85
CA THR A 140 -16.99 61.50 -31.31
C THR A 140 -17.17 61.32 -29.78
N ASN A 141 -17.60 62.38 -29.07
CA ASN A 141 -17.59 62.42 -27.60
C ASN A 141 -18.41 61.34 -26.89
N ASP A 142 -19.37 60.69 -27.56
CA ASP A 142 -20.22 59.67 -26.95
C ASP A 142 -19.52 58.31 -26.78
N ASP A 143 -18.63 57.90 -27.71
CA ASP A 143 -17.90 56.64 -27.52
C ASP A 143 -16.85 56.77 -26.41
N LYS A 144 -16.29 57.96 -26.18
CA LYS A 144 -15.38 58.22 -25.04
C LYS A 144 -16.05 57.96 -23.69
N LYS A 145 -17.33 58.27 -23.58
CA LYS A 145 -18.10 58.04 -22.35
C LYS A 145 -18.31 56.55 -22.09
N ILE A 146 -18.70 55.79 -23.13
CA ILE A 146 -18.86 54.34 -23.07
C ILE A 146 -17.54 53.64 -22.74
N LEU A 147 -16.42 54.16 -23.26
CA LEU A 147 -15.09 53.62 -22.99
C LEU A 147 -14.64 53.86 -21.55
N LEU A 148 -14.86 55.06 -21.02
CA LEU A 148 -14.60 55.38 -19.61
C LEU A 148 -15.44 54.49 -18.67
N GLU A 149 -16.64 54.13 -19.08
CA GLU A 149 -17.53 53.26 -18.31
C GLU A 149 -17.04 51.81 -18.31
N LYS A 150 -16.62 51.29 -19.49
CA LYS A 150 -15.99 49.96 -19.59
C LYS A 150 -14.63 49.87 -18.90
N GLU A 151 -13.84 50.93 -18.93
CA GLU A 151 -12.55 51.00 -18.23
C GLU A 151 -12.74 50.96 -16.71
N LYS A 152 -13.76 51.66 -16.19
CA LYS A 152 -14.16 51.56 -14.77
C LYS A 152 -14.63 50.15 -14.39
N GLU A 153 -15.38 49.48 -15.27
CA GLU A 153 -15.85 48.11 -15.05
C GLU A 153 -14.69 47.10 -15.01
N ILE A 154 -13.71 47.25 -15.92
CA ILE A 154 -12.49 46.44 -15.92
C ILE A 154 -11.64 46.69 -14.67
N LEU A 155 -11.49 47.95 -14.25
CA LEU A 155 -10.77 48.31 -13.02
C LEU A 155 -11.48 47.79 -11.76
N ALA A 156 -12.81 47.75 -11.75
CA ALA A 156 -13.58 47.14 -10.67
C ALA A 156 -13.35 45.61 -10.62
N GLY A 157 -13.41 44.93 -11.78
CA GLY A 157 -13.12 43.50 -11.88
C GLY A 157 -11.68 43.14 -11.46
N LEU A 158 -10.70 43.99 -11.77
CA LEU A 158 -9.31 43.80 -11.31
C LEU A 158 -9.18 43.94 -9.79
N LYS A 159 -9.87 44.91 -9.17
CA LYS A 159 -9.89 45.05 -7.71
C LYS A 159 -10.55 43.86 -7.01
N GLU A 160 -11.62 43.31 -7.58
CA GLU A 160 -12.23 42.08 -7.05
C GLU A 160 -11.30 40.87 -7.19
N PHE A 161 -10.62 40.75 -8.33
CA PHE A 161 -9.65 39.68 -8.54
C PHE A 161 -8.48 39.74 -7.53
N GLU A 162 -8.01 40.96 -7.21
CA GLU A 162 -6.96 41.16 -6.22
C GLU A 162 -7.41 40.80 -4.81
N LYS A 163 -8.64 41.15 -4.41
CA LYS A 163 -9.26 40.67 -3.16
C LYS A 163 -9.38 39.16 -3.09
N LEU A 164 -9.76 38.50 -4.19
CA LEU A 164 -9.84 37.04 -4.26
C LEU A 164 -8.46 36.39 -4.12
N LYS A 165 -7.42 37.02 -4.68
CA LYS A 165 -6.02 36.58 -4.56
C LYS A 165 -5.52 36.70 -3.11
N GLU A 166 -5.86 37.79 -2.43
CA GLU A 166 -5.56 37.97 -1.01
C GLU A 166 -6.29 36.94 -0.14
N ALA A 167 -7.58 36.70 -0.40
CA ALA A 167 -8.36 35.68 0.29
C ALA A 167 -7.78 34.26 0.10
N ALA A 168 -7.34 33.93 -1.13
CA ALA A 168 -6.68 32.65 -1.42
C ALA A 168 -5.35 32.49 -0.65
N ASN A 169 -4.56 33.56 -0.54
CA ASN A 169 -3.34 33.57 0.25
C ASN A 169 -3.62 33.39 1.75
N GLU A 170 -4.70 34.00 2.26
CA GLU A 170 -5.12 33.85 3.65
C GLU A 170 -5.60 32.42 3.96
N ILE A 171 -6.33 31.80 3.03
CA ILE A 171 -6.73 30.38 3.12
C ILE A 171 -5.49 29.48 3.19
N ASN A 172 -4.51 29.66 2.30
CA ASN A 172 -3.25 28.90 2.34
C ASN A 172 -2.49 29.08 3.66
N LEU A 173 -2.51 30.28 4.24
CA LEU A 173 -1.89 30.53 5.54
C LEU A 173 -2.64 29.83 6.68
N ARG A 174 -3.97 29.79 6.62
CA ARG A 174 -4.81 29.04 7.58
C ARG A 174 -4.57 27.54 7.47
N GLU A 175 -4.48 26.99 6.27
CA GLU A 175 -4.17 25.57 6.04
C GLU A 175 -2.81 25.17 6.63
N ARG A 176 -1.78 26.00 6.45
CA ARG A 176 -0.47 25.77 7.10
C ARG A 176 -0.57 25.73 8.62
N LYS A 177 -1.31 26.67 9.22
CA LYS A 177 -1.53 26.71 10.68
C LYS A 177 -2.32 25.50 11.19
N VAL A 178 -3.27 24.98 10.40
CA VAL A 178 -4.01 23.75 10.72
C VAL A 178 -3.06 22.54 10.67
N SER A 179 -2.25 22.43 9.62
CA SER A 179 -1.23 21.38 9.49
C SER A 179 -0.24 21.39 10.67
N ASP A 180 0.23 22.57 11.10
CA ASP A 180 1.13 22.69 12.26
C ASP A 180 0.45 22.26 13.58
N ARG A 181 -0.85 22.58 13.73
CA ARG A 181 -1.65 22.14 14.88
C ARG A 181 -1.85 20.63 14.89
N GLU A 182 -2.10 20.01 13.74
CA GLU A 182 -2.23 18.54 13.63
C GLU A 182 -0.92 17.84 14.04
N ILE A 183 0.24 18.37 13.63
CA ILE A 183 1.54 17.84 14.05
C ILE A 183 1.69 17.91 15.59
N LEU A 184 1.28 19.03 16.20
CA LEU A 184 1.29 19.21 17.66
C LEU A 184 0.33 18.26 18.38
N ILE A 185 -0.87 18.05 17.84
CA ILE A 185 -1.86 17.11 18.38
C ILE A 185 -1.32 15.68 18.34
N ASN A 186 -0.77 15.25 17.20
CA ASN A 186 -0.18 13.91 17.04
C ASN A 186 0.98 13.69 18.02
N SER A 187 1.87 14.69 18.19
CA SER A 187 2.97 14.62 19.17
C SER A 187 2.45 14.50 20.61
N ARG A 188 1.36 15.21 20.94
CA ARG A 188 0.72 15.13 22.25
C ARG A 188 0.05 13.78 22.49
N GLU A 189 -0.61 13.21 21.49
CA GLU A 189 -1.18 11.86 21.56
C GLU A 189 -0.12 10.79 21.83
N ASP A 190 1.02 10.86 21.14
CA ASP A 190 2.12 9.92 21.35
C ASP A 190 2.69 10.01 22.78
N LEU A 191 2.77 11.22 23.34
CA LEU A 191 3.15 11.41 24.74
C LEU A 191 2.11 10.84 25.72
N MET A 192 0.83 10.97 25.42
CA MET A 192 -0.26 10.41 26.24
C MET A 192 -0.24 8.87 26.20
N LYS A 193 -0.13 8.27 25.02
CA LYS A 193 0.00 6.81 24.84
C LYS A 193 1.21 6.25 25.61
N ASN A 194 2.33 6.96 25.61
CA ASN A 194 3.51 6.57 26.39
C ASN A 194 3.30 6.67 27.91
N ARG A 195 2.53 7.66 28.40
CA ARG A 195 2.16 7.76 29.81
C ARG A 195 1.20 6.65 30.23
N GLU A 196 0.21 6.34 29.40
CA GLU A 196 -0.73 5.24 29.61
C GLU A 196 -0.01 3.91 29.75
N ARG A 197 0.91 3.58 28.83
CA ARG A 197 1.74 2.36 28.94
C ARG A 197 2.52 2.30 30.25
N LYS A 198 3.12 3.42 30.70
CA LYS A 198 3.86 3.45 31.98
C LYS A 198 2.94 3.23 33.19
N ILE A 199 1.72 3.78 33.15
CA ILE A 199 0.72 3.57 34.20
C ILE A 199 0.28 2.10 34.22
N GLU A 200 0.02 1.53 33.04
CA GLU A 200 -0.39 0.14 32.86
C GLU A 200 0.69 -0.85 33.32
N GLU A 201 1.97 -0.59 32.99
CA GLU A 201 3.10 -1.36 33.50
C GLU A 201 3.21 -1.30 35.03
N SER A 202 2.97 -0.14 35.64
CA SER A 202 2.98 0.04 37.10
C SER A 202 1.83 -0.72 37.78
N LEU A 203 0.62 -0.62 37.21
CA LEU A 203 -0.56 -1.38 37.65
C LEU A 203 -0.33 -2.89 37.54
N ASN A 204 0.20 -3.36 36.42
CA ASN A 204 0.51 -4.78 36.22
C ASN A 204 1.57 -5.30 37.19
N LYS A 205 2.61 -4.51 37.48
CA LYS A 205 3.58 -4.83 38.54
C LYS A 205 2.92 -4.95 39.92
N SER A 206 2.03 -4.02 40.25
CA SER A 206 1.28 -4.03 41.53
C SER A 206 0.32 -5.23 41.64
N LEU A 207 -0.41 -5.54 40.57
CA LEU A 207 -1.29 -6.71 40.46
C LEU A 207 -0.52 -8.02 40.61
N LYS A 208 0.64 -8.14 39.95
CA LYS A 208 1.51 -9.32 40.06
C LYS A 208 2.00 -9.53 41.50
N LYS A 209 2.36 -8.43 42.19
CA LYS A 209 2.74 -8.46 43.62
C LYS A 209 1.57 -8.87 44.53
N LYS A 210 0.36 -8.36 44.28
CA LYS A 210 -0.85 -8.77 45.02
C LYS A 210 -1.21 -10.24 44.79
N LEU A 211 -1.09 -10.74 43.57
CA LEU A 211 -1.31 -12.15 43.24
C LEU A 211 -0.29 -13.06 43.93
N GLN A 212 0.96 -12.61 44.03
CA GLN A 212 2.02 -13.35 44.74
C GLN A 212 1.74 -13.43 46.24
N LEU A 213 1.34 -12.31 46.87
CA LEU A 213 0.89 -12.29 48.26
C LEU A 213 -0.35 -13.16 48.48
N GLY A 214 -1.30 -13.19 47.54
CA GLY A 214 -2.46 -14.08 47.60
C GLY A 214 -2.07 -15.56 47.59
N LYS A 215 -1.08 -15.94 46.76
CA LYS A 215 -0.54 -17.30 46.74
C LYS A 215 0.14 -17.66 48.05
N GLU A 216 0.93 -16.75 48.62
CA GLU A 216 1.57 -16.93 49.94
C GLU A 216 0.54 -17.12 51.06
N VAL A 217 -0.53 -16.33 51.09
CA VAL A 217 -1.63 -16.49 52.07
C VAL A 217 -2.33 -17.84 51.91
N THR A 218 -2.49 -18.32 50.67
CA THR A 218 -3.10 -19.62 50.40
C THR A 218 -2.21 -20.78 50.87
N ILE A 219 -0.90 -20.67 50.65
CA ILE A 219 0.10 -21.62 51.15
C ILE A 219 0.08 -21.66 52.68
N LEU A 220 0.13 -20.51 53.35
CA LEU A 220 0.08 -20.40 54.80
C LEU A 220 -1.24 -20.94 55.40
N SER A 221 -2.36 -20.76 54.71
CA SER A 221 -3.66 -21.32 55.11
C SER A 221 -3.68 -22.85 55.02
N ASN A 222 -3.08 -23.41 53.98
CA ASN A 222 -2.96 -24.87 53.83
C ASN A 222 -1.96 -25.47 54.84
N GLU A 223 -0.86 -24.78 55.12
CA GLU A 223 0.09 -25.16 56.18
C GLU A 223 -0.58 -25.12 57.55
N LYS A 224 -1.39 -24.08 57.86
CA LYS A 224 -2.17 -24.01 59.11
C LYS A 224 -3.10 -25.22 59.26
N LYS A 225 -3.83 -25.59 58.21
CA LYS A 225 -4.71 -26.78 58.22
C LYS A 225 -3.93 -28.08 58.40
N SER A 226 -2.77 -28.20 57.76
CA SER A 226 -1.86 -29.33 57.94
C SER A 226 -1.34 -29.43 59.38
N ILE A 227 -0.94 -28.30 59.98
CA ILE A 227 -0.49 -28.21 61.37
C ILE A 227 -1.62 -28.55 62.34
N GLU A 228 -2.84 -28.07 62.11
CA GLU A 228 -4.02 -28.39 62.92
C GLU A 228 -4.36 -29.89 62.86
N SER A 229 -4.30 -30.49 61.67
CA SER A 229 -4.47 -31.94 61.49
C SER A 229 -3.38 -32.73 62.22
N ASN A 230 -2.12 -32.31 62.10
CA ASN A 230 -0.99 -32.94 62.79
C ASN A 230 -1.09 -32.79 64.32
N LEU A 231 -1.53 -31.63 64.82
CA LEU A 231 -1.78 -31.41 66.26
C LEU A 231 -2.88 -32.32 66.79
N LEU A 232 -3.92 -32.56 66.00
CA LEU A 232 -4.99 -33.49 66.36
C LEU A 232 -4.49 -34.94 66.41
N GLY A 233 -3.63 -35.33 65.46
CA GLY A 233 -2.93 -36.62 65.45
C GLY A 233 -2.01 -36.79 66.66
N MET A 234 -1.15 -35.80 66.94
CA MET A 234 -0.24 -35.81 68.08
C MET A 234 -0.98 -35.83 69.43
N LYS A 235 -2.14 -35.16 69.55
CA LYS A 235 -2.99 -35.27 70.75
C LYS A 235 -3.49 -36.70 70.96
N LYS A 236 -3.89 -37.39 69.89
CA LYS A 236 -4.31 -38.81 69.96
C LYS A 236 -3.14 -39.73 70.29
N GLU A 237 -1.97 -39.49 69.71
CA GLU A 237 -0.76 -40.25 70.02
C GLU A 237 -0.28 -40.03 71.46
N LEU A 238 -0.30 -38.80 71.96
CA LEU A 238 0.04 -38.50 73.36
C LEU A 238 -0.94 -39.14 74.34
N GLN A 239 -2.22 -39.22 73.98
CA GLN A 239 -3.22 -39.96 74.74
C GLN A 239 -2.90 -41.47 74.75
N ASN A 240 -2.50 -42.04 73.62
CA ASN A 240 -2.11 -43.45 73.51
C ASN A 240 -0.80 -43.76 74.25
N ILE A 241 0.22 -42.89 74.15
CA ILE A 241 1.49 -43.02 74.87
C ILE A 241 1.27 -42.88 76.37
N ARG A 242 0.38 -41.98 76.82
CA ARG A 242 -0.01 -41.90 78.23
C ARG A 242 -0.68 -43.19 78.72
N ASN A 243 -1.50 -43.82 77.88
CA ASN A 243 -2.14 -45.11 78.19
C ASN A 243 -1.13 -46.29 78.15
N GLU A 244 -0.12 -46.25 77.28
CA GLU A 244 0.98 -47.22 77.26
C GLU A 244 1.97 -47.04 78.42
N PHE A 245 2.22 -45.81 78.86
CA PHE A 245 3.09 -45.48 79.98
C PHE A 245 2.56 -46.03 81.30
N VAL A 246 1.23 -46.00 81.50
CA VAL A 246 0.57 -46.70 82.62
C VAL A 246 0.78 -48.22 82.54
N ARG A 247 1.02 -48.77 81.34
CA ARG A 247 1.14 -50.22 81.09
C ARG A 247 2.57 -50.76 81.14
N LYS A 248 3.60 -49.91 80.98
CA LYS A 248 5.01 -50.32 80.88
C LYS A 248 5.92 -49.73 81.97
N SER A 249 5.42 -49.64 83.21
CA SER A 249 6.25 -49.39 84.40
C SER A 249 6.94 -50.66 84.90
N LYS A 250 7.77 -51.28 84.07
CA LYS A 250 8.80 -52.29 84.43
C LYS A 250 9.62 -52.65 83.18
N GLU A 251 10.79 -52.01 83.03
CA GLU A 251 12.07 -52.57 82.53
C GLU A 251 13.01 -51.48 81.93
N GLY A 252 14.29 -51.59 82.26
CA GLY A 252 15.39 -51.23 81.36
C GLY A 252 15.94 -49.79 81.41
N ALA A 253 17.05 -49.60 82.13
CA ALA A 253 17.76 -48.34 82.31
C ALA A 253 18.34 -47.65 81.04
N LEU A 254 18.22 -48.25 79.86
CA LEU A 254 18.59 -47.63 78.57
C LEU A 254 17.43 -46.89 77.89
N GLU A 255 16.19 -47.25 78.21
CA GLU A 255 15.00 -46.46 77.84
C GLU A 255 14.99 -45.15 78.64
N LYS A 256 15.43 -45.19 79.91
CA LYS A 256 15.51 -44.02 80.80
C LYS A 256 16.31 -42.86 80.21
N LEU A 257 17.43 -43.09 79.51
CA LEU A 257 18.25 -41.99 78.99
C LEU A 257 17.64 -41.33 77.73
N ARG A 258 16.93 -42.11 76.90
CA ARG A 258 16.16 -41.58 75.76
C ARG A 258 14.85 -40.93 76.22
N LEU A 259 14.24 -41.47 77.27
CA LEU A 259 13.07 -40.90 77.91
C LEU A 259 13.41 -39.57 78.60
N VAL A 260 14.54 -39.45 79.32
CA VAL A 260 14.96 -38.17 79.94
C VAL A 260 15.15 -37.08 78.89
N LYS A 261 15.78 -37.37 77.73
CA LYS A 261 15.91 -36.37 76.65
C LYS A 261 14.57 -36.01 76.01
N LYS A 262 13.66 -36.97 75.84
CA LYS A 262 12.30 -36.70 75.35
C LYS A 262 11.46 -35.96 76.39
N GLU A 263 11.65 -36.25 77.65
CA GLU A 263 10.98 -35.63 78.79
C GLU A 263 11.45 -34.19 78.95
N ASP A 264 12.75 -33.90 78.80
CA ASP A 264 13.29 -32.54 78.76
C ASP A 264 12.73 -31.73 77.56
N GLU A 265 12.59 -32.37 76.40
CA GLU A 265 12.01 -31.72 75.22
C GLU A 265 10.50 -31.48 75.38
N ILE A 266 9.78 -32.43 75.97
CA ILE A 266 8.37 -32.30 76.34
C ILE A 266 8.21 -31.20 77.38
N ASN A 267 9.07 -31.15 78.40
CA ASN A 267 9.03 -30.13 79.46
C ASN A 267 9.32 -28.74 78.90
N ARG A 268 10.28 -28.58 77.97
CA ARG A 268 10.49 -27.31 77.25
C ARG A 268 9.28 -26.90 76.41
N LYS A 269 8.66 -27.84 75.72
CA LYS A 269 7.42 -27.58 74.94
C LYS A 269 6.25 -27.23 75.87
N LEU A 270 6.13 -27.87 77.02
CA LEU A 270 5.10 -27.60 78.02
C LEU A 270 5.30 -26.23 78.67
N GLU A 271 6.55 -25.84 78.94
CA GLU A 271 6.90 -24.53 79.48
C GLU A 271 6.61 -23.41 78.47
N LEU A 272 6.88 -23.64 77.18
CA LEU A 272 6.48 -22.72 76.11
C LEU A 272 4.97 -22.60 75.96
N MET A 273 4.22 -23.71 76.14
CA MET A 273 2.76 -23.67 76.17
C MET A 273 2.22 -22.91 77.38
N LYS A 274 2.78 -23.10 78.57
CA LYS A 274 2.43 -22.33 79.77
C LYS A 274 2.71 -20.84 79.59
N LYS A 275 3.88 -20.47 79.04
CA LYS A 275 4.21 -19.07 78.71
C LYS A 275 3.22 -18.47 77.72
N ARG A 276 2.76 -19.22 76.71
CA ARG A 276 1.72 -18.78 75.77
C ARG A 276 0.36 -18.63 76.46
N GLU A 277 0.00 -19.54 77.35
CA GLU A 277 -1.25 -19.46 78.12
C GLU A 277 -1.26 -18.25 79.06
N ASP A 278 -0.13 -17.96 79.73
CA ASP A 278 0.02 -16.78 80.59
C ASP A 278 -0.07 -15.48 79.79
N VAL A 279 0.47 -15.44 78.57
CA VAL A 279 0.31 -14.29 77.67
C VAL A 279 -1.15 -14.11 77.28
N LEU A 280 -1.88 -15.19 76.99
CA LEU A 280 -3.31 -15.12 76.67
C LEU A 280 -4.15 -14.69 77.88
N LYS A 281 -3.83 -15.15 79.10
CA LYS A 281 -4.47 -14.67 80.34
C LYS A 281 -4.24 -13.18 80.54
N LYS A 282 -3.01 -12.70 80.34
CA LYS A 282 -2.68 -11.26 80.42
C LYS A 282 -3.39 -10.42 79.37
N ILE A 283 -3.59 -10.95 78.16
CA ILE A 283 -4.38 -10.27 77.11
C ILE A 283 -5.85 -10.18 77.55
N SER A 284 -6.43 -11.27 78.03
CA SER A 284 -7.84 -11.30 78.49
C SER A 284 -8.07 -10.39 79.71
N GLU A 285 -7.12 -10.32 80.65
CA GLU A 285 -7.16 -9.37 81.76
C GLU A 285 -7.07 -7.92 81.29
N ARG A 286 -6.21 -7.62 80.30
CA ARG A 286 -6.14 -6.27 79.71
C ARG A 286 -7.43 -5.88 79.01
N GLU A 287 -8.07 -6.80 78.29
CA GLU A 287 -9.38 -6.55 77.66
C GLU A 287 -10.46 -6.24 78.71
N ARG A 288 -10.48 -6.97 79.83
CA ARG A 288 -11.38 -6.68 80.96
C ARG A 288 -11.09 -5.32 81.58
N LEU A 289 -9.82 -4.96 81.78
CA LEU A 289 -9.43 -3.65 82.32
C LEU A 289 -9.81 -2.50 81.38
N VAL A 290 -9.64 -2.67 80.07
CA VAL A 290 -10.09 -1.68 79.07
C VAL A 290 -11.60 -1.51 79.12
N SER A 291 -12.37 -2.60 79.19
CA SER A 291 -13.83 -2.54 79.32
C SER A 291 -14.28 -1.82 80.60
N VAL A 292 -13.62 -2.10 81.74
CA VAL A 292 -13.88 -1.39 83.01
C VAL A 292 -13.52 0.09 82.89
N GLN A 293 -12.39 0.42 82.27
CA GLN A 293 -11.96 1.81 82.07
C GLN A 293 -12.94 2.60 81.17
N GLU A 294 -13.45 1.98 80.10
CA GLU A 294 -14.49 2.57 79.25
C GLU A 294 -15.79 2.84 80.01
N SER A 295 -16.21 1.91 80.87
CA SER A 295 -17.39 2.09 81.71
C SER A 295 -17.21 3.20 82.76
N LEU A 296 -16.02 3.31 83.37
CA LEU A 296 -15.67 4.40 84.29
C LEU A 296 -15.65 5.76 83.58
N MET A 297 -15.09 5.83 82.37
CA MET A 297 -15.07 7.07 81.58
C MET A 297 -16.48 7.52 81.19
N LYS A 298 -17.37 6.59 80.80
CA LYS A 298 -18.78 6.89 80.53
C LYS A 298 -19.53 7.41 81.76
N ASN A 299 -19.28 6.81 82.93
CA ASN A 299 -19.90 7.28 84.17
C ASN A 299 -19.36 8.66 84.59
N LYS A 300 -18.05 8.87 84.51
CA LYS A 300 -17.43 10.17 84.81
C LYS A 300 -17.91 11.27 83.86
N GLN A 301 -18.15 10.93 82.59
CA GLN A 301 -18.76 11.85 81.63
C GLN A 301 -20.20 12.23 82.04
N LYS A 302 -21.03 11.25 82.45
CA LYS A 302 -22.38 11.53 82.96
C LYS A 302 -22.37 12.39 84.23
N ASP A 303 -21.43 12.15 85.14
CA ASP A 303 -21.30 12.95 86.36
C ASP A 303 -20.87 14.39 86.06
N LEU A 304 -19.96 14.58 85.10
CA LEU A 304 -19.57 15.91 84.62
C LEU A 304 -20.72 16.64 83.91
N GLU A 305 -21.52 15.93 83.11
CA GLU A 305 -22.73 16.48 82.49
C GLU A 305 -23.76 16.90 83.55
N LYS A 306 -23.93 16.10 84.61
CA LYS A 306 -24.80 16.41 85.75
C LYS A 306 -24.29 17.62 86.56
N GLN A 307 -22.98 17.69 86.82
CA GLN A 307 -22.35 18.85 87.47
C GLN A 307 -22.51 20.13 86.63
N ALA A 308 -22.26 20.04 85.32
CA ALA A 308 -22.46 21.17 84.41
C ALA A 308 -23.93 21.64 84.40
N SER A 309 -24.89 20.71 84.40
CA SER A 309 -26.32 21.02 84.50
C SER A 309 -26.66 21.74 85.82
N ASN A 310 -26.10 21.30 86.94
CA ASN A 310 -26.31 21.94 88.24
C ASN A 310 -25.70 23.34 88.29
N ILE A 311 -24.47 23.53 87.80
CA ILE A 311 -23.82 24.85 87.72
C ILE A 311 -24.65 25.82 86.86
N ILE A 312 -25.23 25.36 85.76
CA ILE A 312 -26.11 26.18 84.92
C ILE A 312 -27.39 26.57 85.71
N LYS A 313 -28.00 25.64 86.45
CA LYS A 313 -29.17 25.93 87.29
C LYS A 313 -28.86 26.93 88.40
N ASP A 314 -27.73 26.77 89.08
CA ASP A 314 -27.29 27.67 90.16
C ASP A 314 -26.97 29.06 89.62
N ARG A 315 -26.33 29.15 88.44
CA ARG A 315 -26.10 30.43 87.77
C ARG A 315 -27.40 31.13 87.40
N VAL A 316 -28.39 30.41 86.85
CA VAL A 316 -29.71 30.99 86.54
C VAL A 316 -30.43 31.46 87.81
N LYS A 317 -30.28 30.72 88.94
CA LYS A 317 -30.84 31.12 90.24
C LYS A 317 -30.16 32.38 90.78
N TRP A 318 -28.83 32.43 90.72
CA TRP A 318 -28.03 33.58 91.12
C TRP A 318 -28.34 34.82 90.26
N GLU A 319 -28.47 34.67 88.94
CA GLU A 319 -28.84 35.78 88.04
C GLU A 319 -30.24 36.33 88.37
N LYS A 320 -31.20 35.47 88.77
CA LYS A 320 -32.52 35.91 89.27
C LYS A 320 -32.43 36.63 90.61
N GLU A 321 -31.59 36.18 91.54
CA GLU A 321 -31.36 36.83 92.83
C GLU A 321 -30.64 38.18 92.68
N VAL A 322 -29.62 38.26 91.83
CA VAL A 322 -28.93 39.51 91.50
C VAL A 322 -29.89 40.52 90.85
N LYS A 323 -30.82 40.05 90.01
CA LYS A 323 -31.87 40.92 89.45
C LYS A 323 -32.80 41.45 90.55
N LYS A 324 -33.27 40.60 91.46
CA LYS A 324 -34.06 41.03 92.65
C LYS A 324 -33.31 42.02 93.53
N LEU A 325 -32.02 41.78 93.78
CA LEU A 325 -31.16 42.65 94.59
C LEU A 325 -30.91 44.00 93.91
N LYS A 326 -30.77 44.03 92.58
CA LYS A 326 -30.67 45.29 91.82
C LYS A 326 -31.98 46.09 91.87
N ASP A 327 -33.12 45.41 91.81
CA ASP A 327 -34.43 46.07 91.89
C ASP A 327 -34.74 46.56 93.32
N SER A 328 -34.21 45.91 94.37
CA SER A 328 -34.36 46.32 95.78
C SER A 328 -33.32 47.34 96.28
N LYS A 329 -32.24 47.60 95.53
CA LYS A 329 -31.18 48.57 95.93
C LYS A 329 -31.56 50.03 95.64
N LYS A 330 -32.52 50.26 94.73
CA LYS A 330 -33.03 51.60 94.38
C LYS A 330 -33.59 52.40 95.57
N PRO A 331 -34.40 51.85 96.49
CA PRO A 331 -34.88 52.60 97.66
C PRO A 331 -33.82 52.78 98.78
N ILE A 332 -32.83 51.90 98.89
CA ILE A 332 -31.82 51.92 99.96
C ILE A 332 -30.74 52.99 99.70
N GLU A 333 -30.38 53.24 98.42
CA GLU A 333 -29.46 54.32 98.05
C GLU A 333 -30.07 55.73 98.27
N GLU A 334 -31.41 55.85 98.27
CA GLU A 334 -32.13 57.08 98.64
C GLU A 334 -32.22 57.27 100.17
N GLU A 335 -32.29 56.20 100.95
CA GLU A 335 -32.34 56.25 102.43
C GLU A 335 -30.96 56.50 103.08
N ILE A 336 -29.88 56.00 102.46
CA ILE A 336 -28.49 56.27 102.91
C ILE A 336 -28.09 57.73 102.67
N LYS A 337 -28.63 58.37 101.62
CA LYS A 337 -28.47 59.83 101.42
C LYS A 337 -29.19 60.66 102.49
N LYS A 338 -30.26 60.13 103.10
CA LYS A 338 -31.04 60.79 104.15
C LYS A 338 -30.40 60.63 105.54
N LYS A 339 -29.86 59.44 105.85
CA LYS A 339 -29.24 59.13 107.17
C LYS A 339 -27.79 59.61 107.33
N LYS A 340 -27.09 59.95 106.23
CA LYS A 340 -25.75 60.58 106.30
C LYS A 340 -25.78 62.07 106.70
N LEU A 341 -26.98 62.65 106.81
CA LEU A 341 -27.24 64.02 107.28
C LEU A 341 -27.60 64.09 108.78
N GLU A 342 -27.87 62.95 109.42
CA GLU A 342 -28.31 62.86 110.83
C GLU A 342 -27.22 62.36 111.80
N LEU A 343 -26.07 61.89 111.29
CA LEU A 343 -25.00 61.24 112.08
C LEU A 343 -23.76 62.13 112.31
N ASP A 344 -24.00 63.41 112.58
CA ASP A 344 -22.99 64.37 113.06
C ASP A 344 -23.26 64.83 114.52
N VAL A 345 -24.11 64.10 115.26
CA VAL A 345 -24.55 64.50 116.61
C VAL A 345 -24.47 63.30 117.58
N LEU A 346 -23.53 63.40 118.56
CA LEU A 346 -23.40 62.64 119.84
C LEU A 346 -22.73 61.24 119.76
N GLY A 347 -21.86 60.78 120.67
CA GLY A 347 -21.41 61.26 121.98
C GLY A 347 -21.19 60.09 122.99
N LYS A 348 -19.94 59.66 123.18
CA LYS A 348 -19.17 59.17 124.38
C LYS A 348 -19.80 58.59 125.69
N GLU A 349 -19.06 57.59 126.26
CA GLU A 349 -18.75 57.26 127.71
C GLU A 349 -19.75 56.42 128.58
N HIS A 350 -19.45 55.66 129.67
CA HIS A 350 -18.31 54.94 130.32
C HIS A 350 -18.82 54.02 131.51
N PHE A 351 -18.19 52.84 131.73
CA PHE A 351 -17.69 52.18 132.99
C PHE A 351 -18.47 51.84 134.34
N SER A 352 -18.35 50.55 134.75
CA SER A 352 -17.77 49.93 136.01
C SER A 352 -18.44 49.67 137.41
N LYS A 353 -17.99 48.51 137.98
CA LYS A 353 -17.65 48.06 139.38
C LYS A 353 -18.78 47.63 140.36
N ASN A 354 -18.74 46.52 141.14
CA ASN A 354 -17.77 45.64 141.86
C ASN A 354 -17.72 45.90 143.40
N LYS A 355 -18.17 44.94 144.23
CA LYS A 355 -17.98 44.91 145.71
C LYS A 355 -18.12 43.49 146.28
N GLU A 356 -17.13 42.65 145.98
CA GLU A 356 -17.03 41.22 146.38
C GLU A 356 -15.81 40.92 147.28
N LEU A 357 -15.26 41.91 147.99
CA LEU A 357 -13.90 41.79 148.52
C LEU A 357 -13.76 41.21 149.94
N GLU A 358 -14.84 41.06 150.71
CA GLU A 358 -14.74 40.68 152.14
C GLU A 358 -15.12 39.25 152.48
N MET A 359 -15.99 38.60 151.70
CA MET A 359 -16.27 37.16 151.89
C MET A 359 -15.09 36.29 151.41
N ALA A 360 -14.25 36.84 150.54
CA ALA A 360 -13.11 36.14 149.94
C ALA A 360 -12.08 35.63 150.96
N LYS A 361 -11.86 36.30 152.09
CA LYS A 361 -10.68 36.02 152.93
C LYS A 361 -10.76 34.75 153.79
N LYS A 362 -11.96 34.27 154.12
CA LYS A 362 -12.14 32.97 154.83
C LYS A 362 -12.27 31.79 153.87
N GLU A 363 -12.71 32.06 152.64
CA GLU A 363 -12.68 31.10 151.54
C GLU A 363 -11.23 30.77 151.12
N ILE A 364 -10.31 31.75 151.16
CA ILE A 364 -8.89 31.62 150.75
C ILE A 364 -8.15 30.43 151.38
N SER A 365 -8.44 30.06 152.63
CA SER A 365 -7.68 29.02 153.33
C SER A 365 -8.21 27.59 153.08
N SER A 366 -9.52 27.43 152.89
CA SER A 366 -10.12 26.19 152.36
C SER A 366 -9.77 26.01 150.88
N LEU A 367 -9.75 27.12 150.13
CA LEU A 367 -9.28 27.18 148.75
C LEU A 367 -7.80 26.81 148.63
N GLN A 368 -6.94 27.00 149.63
CA GLN A 368 -5.51 26.63 149.52
C GLN A 368 -5.27 25.11 149.45
N ASN A 369 -6.00 24.31 150.24
CA ASN A 369 -5.89 22.84 150.17
C ASN A 369 -6.64 22.26 148.96
N GLN A 370 -7.76 22.87 148.57
CA GLN A 370 -8.38 22.60 147.28
C GLN A 370 -7.45 23.01 146.13
N ASN A 371 -6.69 24.10 146.28
CA ASN A 371 -5.73 24.60 145.30
C ASN A 371 -4.56 23.65 145.12
N MET A 372 -4.08 22.94 146.14
CA MET A 372 -3.01 21.95 145.96
C MET A 372 -3.48 20.71 145.17
N SER A 373 -4.73 20.28 145.37
CA SER A 373 -5.33 19.22 144.54
C SER A 373 -5.69 19.70 143.14
N LYS A 374 -6.14 20.96 143.01
CA LYS A 374 -6.40 21.63 141.74
C LYS A 374 -5.10 21.93 141.01
N THR A 375 -3.98 22.27 141.65
CA THR A 375 -2.70 22.54 140.99
C THR A 375 -2.11 21.27 140.41
N LYS A 376 -2.23 20.13 141.10
CA LYS A 376 -1.84 18.83 140.53
C LYS A 376 -2.75 18.42 139.36
N GLY A 377 -4.07 18.63 139.50
CA GLY A 377 -5.01 18.44 138.38
C GLY A 377 -4.79 19.42 137.23
N LEU A 378 -4.35 20.65 137.51
CA LEU A 378 -4.00 21.68 136.52
C LEU A 378 -2.67 21.37 135.84
N GLU A 379 -1.69 20.80 136.55
CA GLU A 379 -0.43 20.33 135.96
C GLU A 379 -0.67 19.14 135.02
N ASP A 380 -1.53 18.20 135.40
CA ASP A 380 -1.92 17.08 134.54
C ASP A 380 -2.76 17.59 133.34
N GLN A 381 -3.68 18.53 133.55
CA GLN A 381 -4.37 19.23 132.46
C GLN A 381 -3.42 20.02 131.57
N GLN A 382 -2.38 20.64 132.12
CA GLN A 382 -1.41 21.41 131.36
C GLN A 382 -0.50 20.49 130.53
N LYS A 383 -0.15 19.30 131.05
CA LYS A 383 0.52 18.26 130.26
C LYS A 383 -0.38 17.72 129.15
N ASP A 384 -1.65 17.45 129.44
CA ASP A 384 -2.63 17.03 128.44
C ASP A 384 -2.88 18.12 127.39
N LEU A 385 -2.96 19.38 127.78
CA LEU A 385 -3.10 20.52 126.86
C LEU A 385 -1.85 20.70 126.01
N SER A 386 -0.65 20.58 126.60
CA SER A 386 0.61 20.63 125.86
C SER A 386 0.73 19.47 124.87
N GLN A 387 0.27 18.27 125.24
CA GLN A 387 0.24 17.12 124.33
C GLN A 387 -0.80 17.32 123.21
N ARG A 388 -2.01 17.81 123.54
CA ARG A 388 -3.03 18.17 122.54
C ARG A 388 -2.54 19.28 121.60
N GLU A 389 -1.80 20.25 122.11
CA GLU A 389 -1.19 21.32 121.32
C GLU A 389 -0.16 20.76 120.35
N LYS A 390 0.69 19.83 120.79
CA LYS A 390 1.62 19.09 119.91
C LYS A 390 0.86 18.29 118.84
N ASP A 391 -0.20 17.58 119.21
CA ASP A 391 -1.01 16.79 118.28
C ASP A 391 -1.76 17.68 117.27
N VAL A 392 -2.27 18.84 117.71
CA VAL A 392 -2.91 19.84 116.84
C VAL A 392 -1.88 20.44 115.90
N ASN A 393 -0.69 20.80 116.37
CA ASN A 393 0.37 21.34 115.52
C ASN A 393 0.86 20.30 114.50
N ALA A 394 0.95 19.02 114.89
CA ALA A 394 1.27 17.93 113.96
C ALA A 394 0.20 17.78 112.87
N LYS A 395 -1.08 17.79 113.25
CA LYS A 395 -2.21 17.75 112.29
C LYS A 395 -2.27 19.00 111.41
N LEU A 396 -1.94 20.17 111.94
CA LEU A 396 -1.92 21.42 111.18
C LEU A 396 -0.82 21.39 110.12
N LYS A 397 0.35 20.87 110.47
CA LYS A 397 1.43 20.60 109.51
C LYS A 397 1.02 19.59 108.43
N GLU A 398 0.35 18.51 108.80
CA GLU A 398 -0.18 17.54 107.83
C GLU A 398 -1.20 18.18 106.86
N VAL A 399 -2.07 19.07 107.37
CA VAL A 399 -3.02 19.83 106.54
C VAL A 399 -2.30 20.80 105.60
N GLU A 400 -1.23 21.45 106.05
CA GLU A 400 -0.39 22.32 105.22
C GLU A 400 0.32 21.54 104.12
N ASP A 401 0.90 20.38 104.44
CA ASP A 401 1.55 19.50 103.47
C ASP A 401 0.53 18.98 102.43
N ASN A 402 -0.67 18.57 102.88
CA ASN A 402 -1.77 18.17 101.99
C ASN A 402 -2.26 19.32 101.11
N ARG A 403 -2.32 20.55 101.65
CA ARG A 403 -2.67 21.74 100.88
C ARG A 403 -1.63 22.03 99.80
N ALA A 404 -0.34 21.86 100.10
CA ALA A 404 0.73 22.03 99.11
C ALA A 404 0.66 20.97 97.99
N LEU A 405 0.34 19.71 98.34
CA LEU A 405 0.11 18.66 97.35
C LEU A 405 -1.08 18.97 96.43
N LEU A 406 -2.21 19.41 96.99
CA LEU A 406 -3.38 19.80 96.22
C LEU A 406 -3.09 20.98 95.28
N LEU A 407 -2.32 21.98 95.73
CA LEU A 407 -1.92 23.11 94.88
C LEU A 407 -1.08 22.64 93.67
N ASN A 408 -0.15 21.71 93.89
CA ASN A 408 0.65 21.13 92.81
C ASN A 408 -0.21 20.30 91.84
N GLU A 409 -1.19 19.54 92.34
CA GLU A 409 -2.15 18.82 91.50
C GLU A 409 -3.02 19.79 90.68
N GLU A 410 -3.49 20.89 91.28
CA GLU A 410 -4.22 21.95 90.58
C GLU A 410 -3.37 22.56 89.46
N ASP A 411 -2.10 22.88 89.73
CA ASP A 411 -1.18 23.41 88.72
C ASP A 411 -0.96 22.41 87.57
N GLN A 412 -0.80 21.11 87.87
CA GLN A 412 -0.67 20.06 86.86
C GLN A 412 -1.94 19.90 86.03
N VAL A 413 -3.13 19.94 86.65
CA VAL A 413 -4.41 19.89 85.94
C VAL A 413 -4.57 21.12 85.04
N THR A 414 -4.19 22.30 85.53
CA THR A 414 -4.26 23.55 84.77
C THR A 414 -3.31 23.53 83.56
N ALA A 415 -2.11 22.98 83.72
CA ALA A 415 -1.17 22.76 82.63
C ALA A 415 -1.71 21.77 81.58
N ARG A 416 -2.28 20.64 82.02
CA ARG A 416 -2.93 19.66 81.13
C ARG A 416 -4.11 20.25 80.38
N LEU A 417 -4.94 21.08 81.04
CA LEU A 417 -6.05 21.79 80.39
C LEU A 417 -5.56 22.76 79.31
N LYS A 418 -4.47 23.50 79.57
CA LYS A 418 -3.84 24.36 78.55
C LYS A 418 -3.32 23.55 77.37
N GLU A 419 -2.71 22.38 77.61
CA GLU A 419 -2.22 21.49 76.54
C GLU A 419 -3.37 20.91 75.70
N LEU A 420 -4.45 20.45 76.34
CA LEU A 420 -5.63 19.95 75.65
C LEU A 420 -6.31 21.05 74.82
N LYS A 421 -6.34 22.30 75.31
CA LYS A 421 -6.84 23.44 74.55
C LYS A 421 -6.01 23.68 73.28
N LYS A 422 -4.66 23.66 73.40
CA LYS A 422 -3.76 23.73 72.23
C LYS A 422 -4.04 22.61 71.24
N LYS A 423 -4.18 21.36 71.70
CA LYS A 423 -4.51 20.20 70.83
C LYS A 423 -5.85 20.38 70.12
N LYS A 424 -6.88 20.89 70.82
CA LYS A 424 -8.19 21.20 70.23
C LYS A 424 -8.11 22.26 69.14
N ASP A 425 -7.30 23.31 69.33
CA ASP A 425 -7.13 24.37 68.34
C ASP A 425 -6.36 23.88 67.10
N VAL A 426 -5.35 23.00 67.29
CA VAL A 426 -4.67 22.32 66.17
C VAL A 426 -5.65 21.43 65.39
N LEU A 427 -6.50 20.67 66.07
CA LEU A 427 -7.52 19.84 65.40
C LEU A 427 -8.53 20.69 64.60
N ARG A 428 -8.92 21.87 65.11
CA ARG A 428 -9.76 22.81 64.36
C ARG A 428 -9.06 23.36 63.12
N ALA A 429 -7.78 23.72 63.23
CA ALA A 429 -6.99 24.16 62.09
C ALA A 429 -6.89 23.07 61.02
N ASN A 430 -6.61 21.82 61.43
CA ASN A 430 -6.56 20.67 60.53
C ASN A 430 -7.91 20.43 59.85
N ALA A 431 -9.02 20.49 60.59
CA ALA A 431 -10.36 20.38 60.01
C ALA A 431 -10.62 21.47 58.97
N SER A 432 -10.22 22.72 59.23
CA SER A 432 -10.35 23.81 58.27
C SER A 432 -9.53 23.59 56.99
N ILE A 433 -8.31 23.05 57.11
CA ILE A 433 -7.49 22.68 55.95
C ILE A 433 -8.18 21.57 55.14
N ILE A 434 -8.72 20.55 55.81
CA ILE A 434 -9.45 19.46 55.15
C ILE A 434 -10.66 20.00 54.37
N PHE A 435 -11.44 20.92 54.95
CA PHE A 435 -12.55 21.55 54.24
C PHE A 435 -12.09 22.33 53.01
N LYS A 436 -11.01 23.12 53.10
CA LYS A 436 -10.46 23.83 51.93
C LYS A 436 -9.98 22.87 50.83
N ILE A 437 -9.32 21.78 51.20
CA ILE A 437 -8.88 20.75 50.24
C ILE A 437 -10.10 20.10 49.57
N LYS A 438 -11.15 19.82 50.35
CA LYS A 438 -12.40 19.26 49.81
C LYS A 438 -13.02 20.22 48.78
N ASP A 439 -13.18 21.49 49.13
CA ASP A 439 -13.77 22.49 48.23
C ASP A 439 -12.94 22.65 46.94
N GLU A 440 -11.60 22.57 47.03
CA GLU A 440 -10.72 22.59 45.86
C GLU A 440 -10.86 21.33 44.98
N ILE A 441 -11.05 20.16 45.59
CA ILE A 441 -11.32 18.91 44.86
C ILE A 441 -12.67 18.99 44.16
N ASP A 442 -13.72 19.43 44.85
CA ASP A 442 -15.07 19.56 44.31
C ASP A 442 -15.08 20.56 43.14
N PHE A 443 -14.37 21.69 43.26
CA PHE A 443 -14.19 22.65 42.16
C PHE A 443 -13.47 22.04 40.94
N LYS A 444 -12.37 21.30 41.16
CA LYS A 444 -11.63 20.64 40.07
C LYS A 444 -12.45 19.53 39.41
N LEU A 445 -13.29 18.82 40.16
CA LEU A 445 -14.21 17.82 39.62
C LEU A 445 -15.25 18.49 38.70
N ALA A 446 -15.89 19.57 39.15
CA ALA A 446 -16.82 20.34 38.31
C ALA A 446 -16.16 20.88 37.03
N GLU A 447 -14.93 21.38 37.11
CA GLU A 447 -14.17 21.84 35.92
C GLU A 447 -13.90 20.69 34.94
N LYS A 448 -13.69 19.46 35.44
CA LYS A 448 -13.47 18.28 34.61
C LYS A 448 -14.76 17.76 34.00
N GLU A 449 -15.87 17.79 34.73
CA GLU A 449 -17.20 17.45 34.20
C GLU A 449 -17.58 18.36 33.03
N ASN A 450 -17.40 19.68 33.19
CA ASN A 450 -17.65 20.64 32.09
C ASN A 450 -16.78 20.36 30.85
N LYS A 451 -15.52 19.94 31.04
CA LYS A 451 -14.64 19.53 29.92
C LYS A 451 -15.12 18.25 29.25
N VAL A 452 -15.63 17.30 30.03
CA VAL A 452 -16.18 16.05 29.50
C VAL A 452 -17.44 16.35 28.68
N ASP A 453 -18.31 17.24 29.14
CA ASP A 453 -19.51 17.60 28.41
C ASP A 453 -19.19 18.34 27.10
N GLY A 454 -18.21 19.26 27.10
CA GLY A 454 -17.71 19.86 25.85
C GLY A 454 -17.13 18.84 24.87
N LEU A 455 -16.41 17.82 25.36
CA LEU A 455 -15.91 16.74 24.51
C LEU A 455 -17.02 15.83 23.97
N LYS A 456 -18.15 15.67 24.69
CA LYS A 456 -19.32 14.95 24.18
C LYS A 456 -19.97 15.71 23.04
N GLU A 457 -20.15 17.02 23.17
CA GLU A 457 -20.69 17.86 22.08
C GLU A 457 -19.82 17.81 20.81
N GLU A 458 -18.49 17.85 20.99
CA GLU A 458 -17.54 17.65 19.88
C GLU A 458 -17.68 16.25 19.26
N TRP A 459 -17.83 15.20 20.08
CA TRP A 459 -18.03 13.84 19.61
C TRP A 459 -19.33 13.68 18.82
N ASP A 460 -20.44 14.21 19.33
CA ASP A 460 -21.74 14.19 18.65
C ASP A 460 -21.68 14.92 17.30
N THR A 461 -20.91 16.01 17.23
CA THR A 461 -20.66 16.74 15.97
C THR A 461 -19.87 15.88 14.99
N ILE A 462 -18.82 15.20 15.45
CA ILE A 462 -18.02 14.28 14.62
C ILE A 462 -18.87 13.11 14.13
N GLU A 463 -19.71 12.54 14.99
CA GLU A 463 -20.63 11.45 14.64
C GLU A 463 -21.64 11.89 13.58
N GLY A 464 -22.22 13.08 13.72
CA GLY A 464 -23.11 13.68 12.71
C GLY A 464 -22.41 13.85 11.35
N LEU A 465 -21.19 14.40 11.32
CA LEU A 465 -20.39 14.53 10.10
C LEU A 465 -20.04 13.18 9.48
N LEU A 466 -19.78 12.16 10.29
CA LEU A 466 -19.51 10.80 9.83
C LEU A 466 -20.77 10.19 9.18
N GLU A 467 -21.95 10.41 9.76
CA GLU A 467 -23.23 9.96 9.23
C GLU A 467 -23.53 10.61 7.86
N ASP A 468 -23.28 11.92 7.74
CA ASP A 468 -23.40 12.66 6.48
C ASP A 468 -22.39 12.14 5.44
N SER A 469 -21.14 11.89 5.84
CA SER A 469 -20.12 11.31 4.96
C SER A 469 -20.51 9.92 4.45
N LYS A 470 -21.06 9.06 5.31
CA LYS A 470 -21.60 7.75 4.90
C LYS A 470 -22.71 7.90 3.86
N LYS A 471 -23.60 8.88 4.04
CA LYS A 471 -24.70 9.15 3.09
C LYS A 471 -24.16 9.58 1.73
N VAL A 472 -23.21 10.52 1.71
CA VAL A 472 -22.52 10.95 0.46
C VAL A 472 -21.84 9.77 -0.22
N PHE A 473 -21.18 8.89 0.55
CA PHE A 473 -20.54 7.70 0.01
C PHE A 473 -21.56 6.72 -0.62
N ILE A 474 -22.69 6.49 0.04
CA ILE A 474 -23.76 5.64 -0.48
C ILE A 474 -24.34 6.21 -1.78
N ASP A 475 -24.59 7.52 -1.83
CA ASP A 475 -25.14 8.16 -3.03
C ASP A 475 -24.13 8.16 -4.19
N SER A 476 -22.85 8.43 -3.90
CA SER A 476 -21.76 8.29 -4.89
C SER A 476 -21.65 6.86 -5.42
N LYS A 477 -21.83 5.86 -4.56
CA LYS A 477 -21.83 4.45 -4.97
C LYS A 477 -23.00 4.13 -5.89
N LYS A 478 -24.21 4.62 -5.60
CA LYS A 478 -25.38 4.46 -6.49
C LYS A 478 -25.14 5.12 -7.85
N GLU A 479 -24.53 6.30 -7.88
CA GLU A 479 -24.19 7.01 -9.11
C GLU A 479 -23.15 6.24 -9.94
N LEU A 480 -22.14 5.67 -9.27
CA LEU A 480 -21.15 4.81 -9.90
C LEU A 480 -21.80 3.55 -10.49
N ASP A 481 -22.68 2.88 -9.74
CA ASP A 481 -23.40 1.68 -10.20
C ASP A 481 -24.29 1.98 -11.41
N ASN A 482 -24.95 3.14 -11.43
CA ASN A 482 -25.73 3.60 -12.58
C ASN A 482 -24.84 3.90 -13.80
N SER A 483 -23.68 4.53 -13.56
CA SER A 483 -22.69 4.79 -14.61
C SER A 483 -22.13 3.49 -15.19
N LEU A 484 -21.88 2.48 -14.35
CA LEU A 484 -21.45 1.14 -14.75
C LEU A 484 -22.51 0.44 -15.60
N LYS A 485 -23.79 0.48 -15.18
CA LYS A 485 -24.90 -0.04 -15.99
C LYS A 485 -24.99 0.63 -17.36
N ASN A 486 -24.72 1.93 -17.44
CA ASN A 486 -24.69 2.64 -18.71
C ASN A 486 -23.46 2.26 -19.55
N ALA A 487 -22.29 2.10 -18.95
CA ALA A 487 -21.10 1.60 -19.62
C ALA A 487 -21.32 0.18 -20.20
N ASP A 488 -22.00 -0.70 -19.48
CA ASP A 488 -22.38 -2.03 -19.97
C ASP A 488 -23.34 -1.96 -21.16
N LYS A 489 -24.28 -1.00 -21.16
CA LYS A 489 -25.12 -0.74 -22.34
C LYS A 489 -24.29 -0.27 -23.53
N TYR A 490 -23.34 0.65 -23.31
CA TYR A 490 -22.42 1.13 -24.34
C TYR A 490 -21.56 -0.01 -24.92
N ASN A 491 -21.04 -0.89 -24.08
CA ASN A 491 -20.29 -2.08 -24.51
C ASN A 491 -21.15 -3.00 -25.36
N LYS A 492 -22.41 -3.26 -24.97
CA LYS A 492 -23.35 -4.05 -25.79
C LYS A 492 -23.63 -3.41 -27.15
N THR A 493 -23.74 -2.07 -27.22
CA THR A 493 -23.87 -1.37 -28.51
C THR A 493 -22.58 -1.44 -29.33
N LEU A 494 -21.41 -1.31 -28.71
CA LEU A 494 -20.12 -1.46 -29.41
C LEU A 494 -19.95 -2.86 -29.98
N GLU A 495 -20.34 -3.90 -29.23
CA GLU A 495 -20.30 -5.29 -29.70
C GLU A 495 -21.25 -5.51 -30.89
N LYS A 496 -22.43 -4.87 -30.90
CA LYS A 496 -23.33 -4.85 -32.07
C LYS A 496 -22.69 -4.13 -33.26
N ILE A 497 -22.01 -3.01 -33.02
CA ILE A 497 -21.30 -2.26 -34.06
C ILE A 497 -20.16 -3.11 -34.63
N GLU A 498 -19.37 -3.80 -33.83
CA GLU A 498 -18.31 -4.71 -34.30
C GLU A 498 -18.88 -5.85 -35.16
N LYS A 499 -19.95 -6.51 -34.71
CA LYS A 499 -20.64 -7.55 -35.51
C LYS A 499 -21.16 -6.99 -36.85
N SER A 500 -21.62 -5.74 -36.86
CA SER A 500 -22.01 -5.06 -38.10
C SER A 500 -20.83 -4.71 -39.00
N LYS A 501 -19.67 -4.37 -38.41
CA LYS A 501 -18.43 -4.04 -39.14
C LYS A 501 -17.86 -5.25 -39.87
N ASP A 502 -17.92 -6.43 -39.26
CA ASP A 502 -17.56 -7.70 -39.93
C ASP A 502 -18.50 -8.01 -41.09
N SER A 503 -19.79 -7.71 -40.93
CA SER A 503 -20.79 -7.85 -41.99
C SER A 503 -20.56 -6.87 -43.14
N ILE A 504 -20.17 -5.63 -42.83
CA ILE A 504 -19.77 -4.61 -43.82
C ILE A 504 -18.49 -5.03 -44.53
N SER A 505 -17.48 -5.53 -43.82
CA SER A 505 -16.21 -6.00 -44.41
C SER A 505 -16.44 -7.14 -45.42
N LYS A 506 -17.35 -8.07 -45.12
CA LYS A 506 -17.76 -9.12 -46.07
C LYS A 506 -18.43 -8.55 -47.32
N LYS A 507 -19.34 -7.57 -47.16
CA LYS A 507 -19.96 -6.86 -48.29
C LYS A 507 -18.94 -6.06 -49.10
N GLU A 508 -17.97 -5.43 -48.46
CA GLU A 508 -16.92 -4.64 -49.11
C GLU A 508 -15.99 -5.53 -49.95
N LYS A 509 -15.62 -6.72 -49.45
CA LYS A 509 -14.89 -7.73 -50.23
C LYS A 509 -15.69 -8.23 -51.44
N TYR A 510 -16.99 -8.44 -51.28
CA TYR A 510 -17.89 -8.81 -52.37
C TYR A 510 -17.98 -7.71 -53.43
N VAL A 511 -18.16 -6.45 -53.03
CA VAL A 511 -18.18 -5.30 -53.93
C VAL A 511 -16.85 -5.14 -54.66
N LYS A 512 -15.70 -5.24 -53.96
CA LYS A 512 -14.37 -5.17 -54.58
C LYS A 512 -14.15 -6.27 -55.63
N SER A 513 -14.65 -7.49 -55.40
CA SER A 513 -14.56 -8.56 -56.40
C SER A 513 -15.48 -8.30 -57.60
N HIS A 514 -16.67 -7.75 -57.38
CA HIS A 514 -17.58 -7.34 -58.46
C HIS A 514 -17.02 -6.20 -59.29
N VAL A 515 -16.44 -5.17 -58.67
CA VAL A 515 -15.79 -4.05 -59.38
C VAL A 515 -14.62 -4.57 -60.22
N SER A 516 -13.76 -5.42 -59.67
CA SER A 516 -12.66 -6.03 -60.44
C SER A 516 -13.16 -6.89 -61.63
N ASN A 517 -14.32 -7.53 -61.50
CA ASN A 517 -14.94 -8.27 -62.59
C ASN A 517 -15.58 -7.34 -63.63
N LEU A 518 -16.12 -6.19 -63.23
CA LEU A 518 -16.62 -5.17 -64.13
C LEU A 518 -15.47 -4.55 -64.94
N ASP A 519 -14.36 -4.20 -64.31
CA ASP A 519 -13.17 -3.67 -65.02
C ASP A 519 -12.66 -4.65 -66.09
N LYS A 520 -12.67 -5.96 -65.78
CA LYS A 520 -12.31 -7.01 -66.75
C LYS A 520 -13.30 -7.07 -67.91
N ARG A 521 -14.61 -6.98 -67.62
CA ARG A 521 -15.65 -6.98 -68.66
C ARG A 521 -15.56 -5.74 -69.54
N GLU A 522 -15.34 -4.57 -68.94
CA GLU A 522 -15.18 -3.30 -69.65
C GLU A 522 -13.95 -3.36 -70.58
N LYS A 523 -12.82 -3.88 -70.10
CA LYS A 523 -11.64 -4.10 -70.94
C LYS A 523 -11.91 -5.05 -72.11
N ILE A 524 -12.66 -6.14 -71.89
CA ILE A 524 -13.07 -7.06 -72.95
C ILE A 524 -13.99 -6.37 -73.97
N VAL A 525 -14.90 -5.50 -73.51
CA VAL A 525 -15.79 -4.73 -74.39
C VAL A 525 -14.98 -3.74 -75.22
N SER A 526 -14.06 -2.98 -74.63
CA SER A 526 -13.18 -2.07 -75.38
C SER A 526 -12.33 -2.80 -76.43
N GLU A 527 -11.81 -4.00 -76.12
CA GLU A 527 -11.09 -4.83 -77.08
C GLU A 527 -11.99 -5.33 -78.22
N ARG A 528 -13.25 -5.67 -77.94
CA ARG A 528 -14.24 -6.07 -78.95
C ARG A 528 -14.64 -4.89 -79.84
N GLU A 529 -14.86 -3.71 -79.27
CA GLU A 529 -15.16 -2.49 -80.02
C GLU A 529 -14.02 -2.11 -80.95
N ALA A 530 -12.76 -2.23 -80.49
CA ALA A 530 -11.59 -1.99 -81.33
C ALA A 530 -11.50 -2.99 -82.50
N LYS A 531 -11.84 -4.27 -82.28
CA LYS A 531 -11.93 -5.28 -83.35
C LYS A 531 -13.06 -4.97 -84.34
N ILE A 532 -14.22 -4.54 -83.87
CA ILE A 532 -15.35 -4.16 -84.73
C ILE A 532 -14.98 -2.95 -85.59
N ARG A 533 -14.30 -1.93 -85.04
CA ARG A 533 -13.83 -0.78 -85.82
C ARG A 533 -12.87 -1.19 -86.94
N ARG A 534 -11.87 -2.03 -86.62
CA ARG A 534 -10.94 -2.58 -87.63
C ARG A 534 -11.67 -3.40 -88.69
N SER A 535 -12.69 -4.18 -88.30
CA SER A 535 -13.50 -4.95 -89.25
C SER A 535 -14.28 -4.05 -90.20
N LYS A 536 -14.86 -2.94 -89.72
CA LYS A 536 -15.56 -1.97 -90.57
C LYS A 536 -14.61 -1.30 -91.56
N GLU A 537 -13.43 -0.85 -91.09
CA GLU A 537 -12.41 -0.28 -91.97
C GLU A 537 -11.94 -1.25 -93.07
N LEU A 538 -11.86 -2.56 -92.75
CA LEU A 538 -11.52 -3.58 -93.75
C LEU A 538 -12.65 -3.80 -94.76
N VAL A 539 -13.92 -3.73 -94.33
CA VAL A 539 -15.08 -3.82 -95.23
C VAL A 539 -15.11 -2.62 -96.18
N ASP A 540 -14.92 -1.40 -95.68
CA ASP A 540 -14.88 -0.20 -96.51
C ASP A 540 -13.74 -0.26 -97.56
N LYS A 541 -12.57 -0.79 -97.17
CA LYS A 541 -11.46 -1.05 -98.10
C LYS A 541 -11.78 -2.13 -99.13
N ALA A 542 -12.48 -3.19 -98.73
CA ALA A 542 -12.90 -4.23 -99.66
C ALA A 542 -13.94 -3.69 -100.67
N GLU A 543 -14.84 -2.82 -100.23
CA GLU A 543 -15.79 -2.14 -101.12
C GLU A 543 -15.08 -1.19 -102.11
N ASP A 544 -14.08 -0.42 -101.67
CA ASP A 544 -13.27 0.41 -102.57
C ASP A 544 -12.52 -0.44 -103.61
N LEU A 545 -11.92 -1.56 -103.18
CA LEU A 545 -11.27 -2.50 -104.10
C LEU A 545 -12.26 -3.10 -105.10
N ASN A 546 -13.46 -3.48 -104.66
CA ASN A 546 -14.49 -3.99 -105.56
C ASN A 546 -14.94 -2.95 -106.59
N ARG A 547 -15.04 -1.67 -106.21
CA ARG A 547 -15.32 -0.57 -107.16
C ARG A 547 -14.19 -0.41 -108.18
N ARG A 548 -12.93 -0.48 -107.75
CA ARG A 548 -11.77 -0.44 -108.65
C ARG A 548 -11.74 -1.62 -109.61
N ILE A 549 -12.06 -2.82 -109.14
CA ILE A 549 -12.18 -4.01 -109.98
C ILE A 549 -13.25 -3.79 -111.04
N ALA A 550 -14.45 -3.30 -110.67
CA ALA A 550 -15.50 -3.02 -111.64
C ALA A 550 -15.06 -2.02 -112.73
N ILE A 551 -14.39 -0.93 -112.34
CA ILE A 551 -13.84 0.04 -113.29
C ILE A 551 -12.80 -0.62 -114.23
N LEU A 552 -11.91 -1.44 -113.68
CA LEU A 552 -10.91 -2.16 -114.48
C LEU A 552 -11.56 -3.18 -115.42
N THR A 553 -12.64 -3.84 -115.00
CA THR A 553 -13.42 -4.74 -115.85
C THR A 553 -14.07 -3.99 -117.02
N ASP A 554 -14.62 -2.80 -116.78
CA ASP A 554 -15.19 -1.96 -117.83
C ASP A 554 -14.12 -1.49 -118.83
N VAL A 555 -12.95 -1.09 -118.33
CA VAL A 555 -11.79 -0.73 -119.17
C VAL A 555 -11.33 -1.92 -119.99
N TYR A 556 -11.22 -3.10 -119.39
CA TYR A 556 -10.85 -4.34 -120.07
C TYR A 556 -11.85 -4.67 -121.20
N ASN A 557 -13.15 -4.64 -120.91
CA ASN A 557 -14.20 -4.91 -121.91
C ASN A 557 -14.17 -3.90 -123.06
N SER A 558 -13.93 -2.62 -122.76
CA SER A 558 -13.78 -1.56 -123.77
C SER A 558 -12.57 -1.77 -124.67
N LEU A 559 -11.42 -2.13 -124.09
CA LEU A 559 -10.23 -2.49 -124.85
C LEU A 559 -10.46 -3.72 -125.72
N ASN A 560 -11.14 -4.73 -125.19
CA ASN A 560 -11.42 -5.96 -125.93
C ASN A 560 -12.32 -5.68 -127.14
N ARG A 561 -13.36 -4.84 -127.01
CA ARG A 561 -14.16 -4.37 -128.15
C ARG A 561 -13.31 -3.63 -129.19
N LYS A 562 -12.42 -2.73 -128.77
CA LYS A 562 -11.51 -2.05 -129.71
C LYS A 562 -10.57 -3.00 -130.43
N ILE A 563 -10.11 -4.07 -129.77
CA ILE A 563 -9.30 -5.11 -130.38
C ILE A 563 -10.14 -5.90 -131.40
N GLU A 564 -11.37 -6.27 -131.05
CA GLU A 564 -12.31 -6.94 -131.96
C GLU A 564 -12.60 -6.08 -133.21
N ASP A 565 -12.86 -4.78 -133.03
CA ASP A 565 -13.07 -3.83 -134.12
C ASP A 565 -11.84 -3.73 -135.03
N LYS A 566 -10.63 -3.63 -134.45
CA LYS A 566 -9.39 -3.63 -135.22
C LYS A 566 -9.15 -4.94 -135.96
N ASN A 567 -9.44 -6.07 -135.33
CA ASN A 567 -9.32 -7.38 -135.96
C ASN A 567 -10.33 -7.54 -137.12
N ARG A 568 -11.52 -6.96 -137.02
CA ARG A 568 -12.47 -6.89 -138.14
C ARG A 568 -11.90 -6.06 -139.29
N PHE A 569 -11.37 -4.88 -139.00
CA PHE A 569 -10.75 -4.01 -140.00
C PHE A 569 -9.54 -4.68 -140.68
N LEU A 570 -8.73 -5.42 -139.94
CA LEU A 570 -7.62 -6.19 -140.50
C LEU A 570 -8.11 -7.29 -141.45
N ARG A 571 -9.21 -7.99 -141.12
CA ARG A 571 -9.80 -8.98 -142.05
C ARG A 571 -10.36 -8.33 -143.32
N GLU A 572 -11.00 -7.16 -143.19
CA GLU A 572 -11.49 -6.41 -144.35
C GLU A 572 -10.32 -6.01 -145.29
N LEU A 573 -9.18 -5.61 -144.74
CA LEU A 573 -7.97 -5.34 -145.52
C LEU A 573 -7.37 -6.60 -146.16
N ASP A 574 -7.31 -7.72 -145.43
CA ASP A 574 -6.85 -9.01 -145.98
C ASP A 574 -7.76 -9.47 -147.14
N ASP A 575 -9.08 -9.31 -147.00
CA ASP A 575 -10.05 -9.64 -148.05
C ASP A 575 -9.88 -8.72 -149.28
N GLU A 576 -9.64 -7.42 -149.09
CA GLU A 576 -9.34 -6.46 -150.17
C GLU A 576 -8.02 -6.80 -150.88
N GLU A 577 -6.96 -7.13 -150.14
CA GLU A 577 -5.65 -7.52 -150.70
C GLU A 577 -5.75 -8.81 -151.53
N ASN A 578 -6.54 -9.78 -151.06
CA ASN A 578 -6.84 -11.01 -151.80
C ASN A 578 -7.60 -10.70 -153.09
N LEU A 579 -8.62 -9.84 -153.05
CA LEU A 579 -9.38 -9.42 -154.23
C LEU A 579 -8.49 -8.74 -155.28
N LEU A 580 -7.59 -7.86 -154.84
CA LEU A 580 -6.63 -7.16 -155.70
C LEU A 580 -5.61 -8.11 -156.33
N SER A 581 -5.18 -9.11 -155.57
CA SER A 581 -4.27 -10.15 -156.06
C SER A 581 -4.93 -11.03 -157.12
N GLU A 582 -6.21 -11.34 -156.94
CA GLU A 582 -7.01 -12.13 -157.88
C GLU A 582 -7.29 -11.34 -159.17
N GLN A 583 -7.58 -10.04 -159.06
CA GLN A 583 -7.74 -9.14 -160.19
C GLN A 583 -6.44 -8.98 -161.01
N LYS A 584 -5.29 -8.80 -160.34
CA LYS A 584 -3.97 -8.78 -161.01
C LYS A 584 -3.68 -10.09 -161.74
N ARG A 585 -4.16 -11.22 -161.23
CA ARG A 585 -3.99 -12.53 -161.86
C ARG A 585 -4.85 -12.67 -163.11
N GLN A 586 -6.08 -12.16 -163.10
CA GLN A 586 -6.96 -12.11 -164.27
C GLN A 586 -6.39 -11.22 -165.38
N ASP A 587 -5.90 -10.02 -165.04
CA ASP A 587 -5.29 -9.10 -166.01
C ASP A 587 -4.03 -9.73 -166.67
N LEU A 588 -3.27 -10.52 -165.91
CA LEU A 588 -2.10 -11.25 -166.42
C LEU A 588 -2.48 -12.40 -167.36
N GLU A 589 -3.61 -13.08 -167.12
CA GLU A 589 -4.11 -14.14 -168.01
C GLU A 589 -4.68 -13.56 -169.31
N GLU A 590 -5.36 -12.41 -169.27
CA GLU A 590 -5.80 -11.69 -170.48
C GLU A 590 -4.63 -11.25 -171.35
N LEU A 591 -3.56 -10.71 -170.75
CA LEU A 591 -2.37 -10.30 -171.49
C LEU A 591 -1.67 -11.47 -172.18
N LYS A 592 -1.58 -12.64 -171.51
CA LYS A 592 -1.01 -13.86 -172.12
C LYS A 592 -1.83 -14.37 -173.31
N ALA A 593 -3.16 -14.28 -173.24
CA ALA A 593 -4.04 -14.71 -174.33
C ALA A 593 -3.95 -13.81 -175.58
N ILE A 594 -3.57 -12.54 -175.42
CA ILE A 594 -3.31 -11.60 -176.52
C ILE A 594 -1.98 -11.93 -177.21
N GLU A 595 -0.95 -12.27 -176.44
CA GLU A 595 0.38 -12.61 -176.94
C GLU A 595 0.38 -13.91 -177.76
N GLU A 596 -0.30 -14.96 -177.28
CA GLU A 596 -0.41 -16.24 -178.01
C GLU A 596 -1.16 -16.12 -179.36
N LYS A 597 -2.13 -15.20 -179.47
CA LYS A 597 -2.84 -14.92 -180.73
C LYS A 597 -2.00 -14.16 -181.76
N SER A 598 -1.00 -13.39 -181.31
CA SER A 598 -0.07 -12.68 -182.18
C SER A 598 0.94 -13.64 -182.81
N VAL A 599 1.49 -14.56 -182.00
CA VAL A 599 2.56 -15.50 -182.43
C VAL A 599 2.04 -16.59 -183.39
N MET A 600 0.79 -17.04 -183.25
CA MET A 600 0.17 -18.01 -184.18
C MET A 600 -0.11 -17.44 -185.58
N LYS A 601 -0.18 -16.10 -185.73
CA LYS A 601 -0.42 -15.46 -187.04
C LYS A 601 0.87 -15.20 -187.83
N GLU A 602 2.02 -15.20 -187.16
CA GLU A 602 3.34 -15.03 -187.79
C GLU A 602 3.96 -16.34 -188.32
N LEU A 603 3.52 -17.51 -187.83
CA LEU A 603 4.11 -18.81 -188.20
C LEU A 603 3.57 -19.46 -189.49
N ASP A 604 2.48 -18.96 -190.08
CA ASP A 604 1.89 -19.51 -191.33
C ASP A 604 2.43 -18.87 -192.64
N MET A 605 3.34 -17.89 -192.56
CA MET A 605 3.91 -17.19 -193.74
C MET A 605 5.41 -17.45 -193.98
N ILE A 606 5.99 -18.52 -193.45
CA ILE A 606 7.35 -18.96 -193.84
C ILE A 606 7.23 -19.86 -195.09
N ARG A 607 7.23 -19.29 -196.31
CA ARG A 607 7.49 -20.02 -197.59
C ARG A 607 7.57 -19.07 -198.81
N THR A 608 8.72 -18.41 -199.02
CA THR A 608 9.44 -18.18 -200.32
C THR A 608 10.48 -17.06 -200.20
N GLU A 609 11.71 -17.36 -200.64
CA GLU A 609 12.77 -16.48 -201.17
C GLU A 609 13.61 -15.53 -200.27
N ASP A 610 14.93 -15.74 -200.44
CA ASP A 610 16.04 -14.78 -200.57
C ASP A 610 16.72 -14.04 -199.39
N LYS A 611 18.00 -14.41 -199.22
CA LYS A 611 19.24 -13.59 -199.25
C LYS A 611 19.35 -12.22 -198.52
N ILE A 612 20.46 -12.14 -197.77
CA ILE A 612 21.39 -10.99 -197.54
C ILE A 612 21.17 -10.08 -196.31
N LYS A 613 22.26 -10.02 -195.52
CA LYS A 613 22.81 -8.97 -194.62
C LYS A 613 21.95 -7.75 -194.25
N GLY A 614 21.86 -7.55 -192.92
CA GLY A 614 22.46 -6.38 -192.26
C GLY A 614 21.52 -5.39 -191.56
N VAL A 615 21.89 -5.01 -190.32
CA VAL A 615 21.71 -3.66 -189.70
C VAL A 615 20.23 -3.42 -189.26
N GLU A 616 19.83 -3.12 -188.01
CA GLU A 616 20.40 -2.30 -186.94
C GLU A 616 19.43 -2.21 -185.71
N SER A 617 19.98 -1.79 -184.57
CA SER A 617 19.40 -0.79 -183.63
C SER A 617 18.12 -1.04 -182.81
N ARG A 618 18.28 -1.07 -181.46
CA ARG A 618 17.73 -0.11 -180.45
C ARG A 618 17.49 -0.81 -179.10
N GLU A 619 18.33 -0.52 -178.10
CA GLU A 619 18.11 0.45 -177.00
C GLU A 619 17.51 -0.26 -175.76
N ARG A 620 18.16 -0.40 -174.59
CA ARG A 620 18.95 0.47 -173.68
C ARG A 620 18.17 0.65 -172.36
N LYS A 621 18.90 0.43 -171.26
CA LYS A 621 18.75 1.00 -169.89
C LYS A 621 17.77 0.31 -168.94
N LEU A 622 18.31 -0.23 -167.84
CA LEU A 622 18.13 0.27 -166.45
C LEU A 622 18.77 -0.74 -165.47
N TRP A 623 20.03 -0.51 -165.11
CA TRP A 623 20.73 -1.24 -164.05
C TRP A 623 21.23 -0.29 -162.94
N ASP A 624 20.50 0.81 -162.76
CA ASP A 624 20.63 1.73 -161.63
C ASP A 624 19.21 2.02 -161.11
N LYS A 625 18.88 1.48 -159.92
CA LYS A 625 18.16 2.14 -158.80
C LYS A 625 17.54 1.13 -157.83
N GLU A 626 17.69 1.48 -156.55
CA GLU A 626 17.03 0.97 -155.34
C GLU A 626 17.72 -0.22 -154.63
N GLY A 627 18.67 -0.01 -153.72
CA GLY A 627 19.16 1.25 -153.15
C GLY A 627 18.25 1.92 -152.12
N ILE A 628 17.09 1.35 -151.75
CA ILE A 628 16.19 1.95 -150.73
C ILE A 628 15.40 0.90 -149.91
N ILE A 629 16.03 -0.20 -149.49
CA ILE A 629 15.48 -1.05 -148.39
C ILE A 629 16.55 -1.38 -147.33
N GLU A 630 17.84 -1.29 -147.66
CA GLU A 630 18.92 -1.43 -146.68
C GLU A 630 19.17 -0.16 -145.81
N GLU A 631 18.46 0.95 -146.06
CA GLU A 631 18.61 2.22 -145.31
C GLU A 631 17.44 2.56 -144.37
N LYS A 632 16.56 1.59 -144.03
CA LYS A 632 15.45 1.80 -143.07
C LYS A 632 15.35 0.79 -141.92
N LEU A 633 16.37 -0.05 -141.72
CA LEU A 633 16.47 -0.95 -140.55
C LEU A 633 17.62 -0.58 -139.58
N ALA A 634 18.24 0.60 -139.73
CA ALA A 634 19.35 1.06 -138.88
C ALA A 634 19.05 2.32 -138.05
N LYS A 635 17.78 2.58 -137.69
CA LYS A 635 17.41 3.67 -136.77
C LYS A 635 16.22 3.28 -135.89
N ILE A 636 16.50 2.69 -134.73
CA ILE A 636 16.00 2.97 -133.36
C ILE A 636 16.66 1.91 -132.47
N GLU A 637 17.94 2.10 -132.19
CA GLU A 637 18.61 1.54 -131.01
C GLU A 637 19.66 2.56 -130.61
N GLU A 638 19.24 3.58 -129.87
CA GLU A 638 20.16 4.33 -129.01
C GLU A 638 19.42 5.19 -127.99
N LYS A 639 20.01 5.19 -126.78
CA LYS A 639 19.92 6.17 -125.67
C LYS A 639 18.96 5.83 -124.54
N GLU A 640 19.48 5.21 -123.47
CA GLU A 640 20.26 5.82 -122.36
C GLU A 640 19.33 6.29 -121.22
N PHE A 641 19.87 6.21 -120.00
CA PHE A 641 19.37 6.84 -118.77
C PHE A 641 18.42 6.00 -117.89
N VAL A 642 18.96 5.12 -117.04
CA VAL A 642 19.09 5.32 -115.58
C VAL A 642 20.00 4.21 -115.04
N GLU A 643 21.29 4.54 -115.04
CA GLU A 643 22.30 3.87 -114.25
C GLU A 643 22.26 4.49 -112.83
N GLN A 644 22.05 3.62 -111.85
CA GLN A 644 22.74 3.60 -110.56
C GLN A 644 23.09 4.96 -109.92
N LEU A 645 22.30 5.40 -108.92
CA LEU A 645 22.77 5.95 -107.64
C LEU A 645 21.61 6.47 -106.76
N LYS A 646 21.71 6.19 -105.46
CA LYS A 646 20.99 6.75 -104.28
C LYS A 646 19.76 5.94 -103.82
N ASP A 647 19.79 5.15 -102.76
CA ASP A 647 20.23 5.32 -101.35
C ASP A 647 19.02 5.12 -100.42
N ALA A 648 19.28 4.53 -99.26
CA ALA A 648 18.41 4.42 -98.07
C ALA A 648 17.58 3.12 -97.89
N VAL A 649 18.27 2.02 -97.53
CA VAL A 649 17.73 1.05 -96.58
C VAL A 649 18.76 0.84 -95.46
N PRO A 650 18.60 1.45 -94.28
CA PRO A 650 19.50 1.22 -93.15
C PRO A 650 19.22 -0.13 -92.49
N LYS A 651 20.25 -0.98 -92.46
CA LYS A 651 20.37 -2.10 -91.53
C LYS A 651 20.52 -1.53 -90.11
N THR A 652 19.67 -1.98 -89.18
CA THR A 652 19.82 -1.71 -87.74
C THR A 652 20.46 -2.92 -87.02
N PRO A 653 21.12 -2.68 -85.87
CA PRO A 653 22.29 -3.44 -85.44
C PRO A 653 22.00 -4.55 -84.43
N LYS A 654 23.00 -5.44 -84.32
CA LYS A 654 23.18 -6.50 -83.31
C LYS A 654 22.80 -6.02 -81.90
N LYS A 655 21.85 -6.73 -81.26
CA LYS A 655 21.69 -6.67 -79.80
C LYS A 655 22.88 -7.39 -79.16
N ALA A 656 23.62 -6.64 -78.36
CA ALA A 656 24.60 -7.17 -77.43
C ALA A 656 23.90 -8.09 -76.43
N GLU A 657 24.42 -9.31 -76.30
CA GLU A 657 24.15 -10.20 -75.18
C GLU A 657 24.88 -9.66 -73.94
N ASP A 658 24.16 -8.94 -73.07
CA ASP A 658 24.62 -8.74 -71.69
C ASP A 658 24.33 -10.02 -70.88
N LYS A 659 25.27 -10.97 -70.95
CA LYS A 659 25.45 -11.99 -69.92
C LYS A 659 26.18 -11.35 -68.75
N THR A 660 25.44 -10.78 -67.79
CA THR A 660 25.98 -10.54 -66.45
C THR A 660 25.58 -11.70 -65.54
N LYS A 661 26.62 -12.25 -64.91
CA LYS A 661 26.65 -13.43 -64.04
C LYS A 661 25.59 -13.31 -62.94
N TYR A 662 24.76 -14.34 -62.79
CA TYR A 662 24.10 -14.58 -61.50
C TYR A 662 25.22 -15.01 -60.54
N GLU A 663 25.72 -14.07 -59.74
CA GLU A 663 26.44 -14.41 -58.51
C GLU A 663 25.50 -15.27 -57.65
N ASP A 664 26.03 -16.41 -57.20
CA ASP A 664 25.28 -17.35 -56.37
C ASP A 664 24.84 -16.64 -55.09
N ILE A 665 23.52 -16.49 -54.92
CA ILE A 665 22.91 -15.75 -53.83
C ILE A 665 23.36 -16.32 -52.47
N HIS A 666 23.60 -17.63 -52.39
CA HIS A 666 24.07 -18.27 -51.16
C HIS A 666 25.51 -17.90 -50.82
N SER A 667 26.39 -17.76 -51.82
CA SER A 667 27.76 -17.27 -51.62
C SER A 667 27.75 -15.83 -51.10
N SER A 668 26.88 -14.97 -51.64
CA SER A 668 26.73 -13.59 -51.16
C SER A 668 26.19 -13.53 -49.73
N ILE A 669 25.33 -14.46 -49.32
CA ILE A 669 24.82 -14.57 -47.93
C ILE A 669 25.95 -14.93 -46.96
N GLU A 670 26.80 -15.90 -47.29
CA GLU A 670 27.95 -16.25 -46.45
C GLU A 670 28.98 -15.11 -46.35
N GLU A 671 29.21 -14.41 -47.45
CA GLU A 671 30.11 -13.25 -47.48
C GLU A 671 29.55 -12.10 -46.63
N ALA A 672 28.23 -11.86 -46.64
CA ALA A 672 27.59 -10.91 -45.74
C ALA A 672 27.76 -11.30 -44.27
N ARG A 673 27.64 -12.60 -43.91
CA ARG A 673 27.90 -13.08 -42.53
C ARG A 673 29.36 -12.84 -42.13
N LYS A 674 30.32 -13.07 -43.03
CA LYS A 674 31.73 -12.81 -42.78
C LYS A 674 32.01 -11.32 -42.55
N LEU A 675 31.39 -10.43 -43.34
CA LEU A 675 31.53 -8.98 -43.20
C LEU A 675 30.91 -8.45 -41.89
N ILE A 676 29.80 -9.03 -41.43
CA ILE A 676 29.23 -8.73 -40.12
C ILE A 676 30.19 -9.16 -39.00
N ASN A 677 30.74 -10.38 -39.09
CA ASN A 677 31.68 -10.90 -38.11
C ASN A 677 33.03 -10.15 -38.12
N SER A 678 33.46 -9.58 -39.25
CA SER A 678 34.64 -8.71 -39.36
C SER A 678 34.35 -7.24 -39.05
N ASN A 679 33.11 -6.92 -38.62
CA ASN A 679 32.65 -5.59 -38.23
C ASN A 679 32.68 -4.53 -39.37
N GLN A 680 32.64 -4.97 -40.62
CA GLN A 680 32.54 -4.11 -41.82
C GLN A 680 31.08 -3.81 -42.15
N ILE A 681 30.39 -3.11 -41.23
CA ILE A 681 28.92 -2.92 -41.25
C ILE A 681 28.41 -2.21 -42.52
N ALA A 682 29.17 -1.24 -43.06
CA ALA A 682 28.76 -0.50 -44.26
C ALA A 682 28.75 -1.39 -45.52
N GLU A 683 29.78 -2.23 -45.68
CA GLU A 683 29.92 -3.17 -46.79
C GLU A 683 28.88 -4.30 -46.67
N ALA A 684 28.71 -4.84 -45.46
CA ALA A 684 27.66 -5.83 -45.17
C ALA A 684 26.25 -5.29 -45.50
N THR A 685 25.96 -4.03 -45.15
CA THR A 685 24.67 -3.39 -45.45
C THR A 685 24.44 -3.24 -46.96
N SER A 686 25.49 -2.92 -47.73
CA SER A 686 25.42 -2.83 -49.19
C SER A 686 25.12 -4.20 -49.81
N LEU A 687 25.82 -5.24 -49.34
CA LEU A 687 25.68 -6.60 -49.85
C LEU A 687 24.29 -7.20 -49.52
N ILE A 688 23.75 -6.94 -48.33
CA ILE A 688 22.38 -7.34 -47.96
C ILE A 688 21.34 -6.70 -48.90
N LYS A 689 21.50 -5.42 -49.28
CA LYS A 689 20.61 -4.77 -50.26
C LYS A 689 20.71 -5.41 -51.64
N GLN A 690 21.91 -5.82 -52.05
CA GLN A 690 22.11 -6.54 -53.31
C GLN A 690 21.42 -7.92 -53.27
N ILE A 691 21.57 -8.68 -52.17
CA ILE A 691 20.88 -9.98 -51.96
C ILE A 691 19.35 -9.79 -52.00
N GLN A 692 18.80 -8.76 -51.35
CA GLN A 692 17.38 -8.42 -51.44
C GLN A 692 16.93 -8.13 -52.88
N SER A 693 17.76 -7.45 -53.67
CA SER A 693 17.45 -7.16 -55.08
C SER A 693 17.43 -8.44 -55.94
N MET A 694 18.35 -9.39 -55.65
CA MET A 694 18.40 -10.69 -56.32
C MET A 694 17.21 -11.57 -55.92
N GLN A 695 16.86 -11.59 -54.63
CA GLN A 695 15.71 -12.33 -54.10
C GLN A 695 14.37 -11.89 -54.71
N ARG A 696 14.21 -10.60 -55.05
CA ARG A 696 13.01 -10.09 -55.75
C ARG A 696 12.85 -10.65 -57.16
N LYS A 697 13.94 -11.03 -57.82
CA LYS A 697 13.94 -11.60 -59.17
C LYS A 697 13.54 -13.08 -59.18
N ILE A 698 13.55 -13.77 -58.04
CA ILE A 698 13.09 -15.16 -57.90
C ILE A 698 11.56 -15.21 -57.87
N ARG A 699 10.94 -16.20 -58.55
CA ARG A 699 9.48 -16.33 -58.63
C ARG A 699 8.86 -16.61 -57.26
N ALA A 700 7.65 -16.08 -57.02
CA ALA A 700 6.99 -16.07 -55.71
C ALA A 700 6.59 -17.45 -55.14
N GLY A 701 6.80 -18.54 -55.89
CA GLY A 701 6.47 -19.91 -55.49
C GLY A 701 7.68 -20.79 -55.16
N ASP A 702 8.91 -20.35 -55.40
CA ASP A 702 10.10 -21.19 -55.22
C ASP A 702 10.43 -21.35 -53.74
N LYS A 703 10.63 -22.59 -53.29
CA LYS A 703 11.08 -22.91 -51.92
C LYS A 703 12.38 -22.17 -51.56
N GLU A 704 13.24 -21.98 -52.55
CA GLU A 704 14.50 -21.25 -52.47
C GLU A 704 14.30 -19.78 -52.07
N LYS A 705 13.26 -19.10 -52.61
CA LYS A 705 12.92 -17.73 -52.22
C LYS A 705 12.53 -17.61 -50.74
N LYS A 706 11.86 -18.63 -50.20
CA LYS A 706 11.51 -18.67 -48.78
C LYS A 706 12.75 -18.88 -47.90
N GLY A 707 13.66 -19.78 -48.31
CA GLY A 707 14.94 -19.99 -47.64
C GLY A 707 15.76 -18.71 -47.54
N ILE A 708 16.02 -18.06 -48.68
CA ILE A 708 16.76 -16.79 -48.76
C ILE A 708 16.10 -15.69 -47.93
N ASN A 709 14.76 -15.69 -47.79
CA ASN A 709 14.06 -14.70 -46.98
C ASN A 709 14.30 -14.91 -45.48
N TYR A 710 14.45 -16.14 -45.01
CA TYR A 710 14.85 -16.40 -43.62
C TYR A 710 16.30 -16.00 -43.38
N ASP A 711 17.20 -16.31 -44.31
CA ASP A 711 18.61 -15.93 -44.23
C ASP A 711 18.80 -14.40 -44.21
N LEU A 712 17.99 -13.66 -44.98
CA LEU A 712 17.99 -12.20 -44.96
C LEU A 712 17.52 -11.62 -43.63
N ILE A 713 16.51 -12.22 -42.99
CA ILE A 713 16.03 -11.78 -41.66
C ILE A 713 17.10 -12.03 -40.59
N GLU A 714 17.79 -13.17 -40.67
CA GLU A 714 18.89 -13.50 -39.76
C GLU A 714 20.05 -12.50 -39.94
N LEU A 715 20.49 -12.26 -41.18
CA LEU A 715 21.52 -11.28 -41.50
C LEU A 715 21.18 -9.85 -41.04
N GLU A 716 19.93 -9.40 -41.21
CA GLU A 716 19.50 -8.08 -40.73
C GLU A 716 19.48 -8.00 -39.20
N THR A 717 19.24 -9.11 -38.51
CA THR A 717 19.25 -9.19 -37.06
C THR A 717 20.69 -9.18 -36.54
N ASP A 718 21.56 -9.99 -37.15
CA ASP A 718 22.98 -10.05 -36.83
C ASP A 718 23.67 -8.70 -37.08
N LEU A 719 23.34 -8.01 -38.19
CA LEU A 719 23.85 -6.67 -38.47
C LEU A 719 23.39 -5.64 -37.42
N LYS A 720 22.13 -5.72 -36.95
CA LYS A 720 21.64 -4.85 -35.87
C LYS A 720 22.37 -5.13 -34.56
N ILE A 721 22.62 -6.40 -34.23
CA ILE A 721 23.36 -6.77 -33.02
C ILE A 721 24.81 -6.30 -33.11
N ALA A 722 25.48 -6.48 -34.25
CA ALA A 722 26.86 -6.05 -34.45
C ALA A 722 27.01 -4.51 -34.51
N SER A 723 25.94 -3.78 -34.83
CA SER A 723 25.91 -2.31 -34.83
C SER A 723 25.66 -1.66 -33.47
N LEU A 724 25.29 -2.46 -32.45
CA LEU A 724 25.13 -2.03 -31.05
C LEU A 724 26.45 -2.21 -30.30
#